data_AF-A0A7C3PU78-F1
#
_entry.id   AF-A0A7C3PU78-F1
#
_cell.length_a   1.000
_cell.length_b   1.000
_cell.length_c   1.000
_cell.angle_alpha   90.00
_cell.angle_beta   90.00
_cell.angle_gamma   90.00
#
_symmetry.space_group_name_H-M   'P 1'
#
loop_
_entity.id
_entity.type
_entity.pdbx_description
1 polymer ?
#
loop_
_entity_poly.entity_id
_entity_poly.type
_entity_poly.pdbx_seq_one_letter_code
_entity_poly.pdbx_strand_id
1 'polypeptide(L)'
;MSQLCMISLLAQASSSAAIRDPVAVFLIIIAIMLIMPLLFERFRLPGIIGLILAGVVIGPYGLGLLERDRTMELLGTVGVIFLMFLGGLETSLDDLKRNADKALIFGLATFLLPMGIGTAAMLAIGYGWLPAILIASCFASHTLLALPVLSKLGILRSPTVTATLGGTLITNVLALLVLAVVVKANQGSLNLGFWLTLIPSLAIFTFATLWGIPQLGRWFFRKFGHNEEAEFTFVLTALFVVSYLAGRIEVEPIVGAFLAGVAITPLIPQFSPLMNRIQFIGNSLFVPFFLISVGMLVDPKVLFSDPRSLLISGVMIGAEFASKFLAAWGPARFFKWPFADGMVMFGLSVAQAASTLAAITVAYQIQLVDKLTVNGIIAMILASCIASPWITERWGSRMKPAAIAVDAESETDLASRVLVPVANPSTEDNLLQLAILLTKRSQGTLLPLHVLVAHEGRASAAARMQQTQLLTKAEEIAHAAVTSVQPVGRLDSSIDLGIVRAAQENEASLVICGWKGYSTYQENFFGSVIDNVVRQSTAPVLITRFVQPIETTQRVVLAIAERQLPNPQMEQVFQLAQAIAPELKAKLLVLWLSRSPRNSSFQEPPHKLLSEEATLESLSGSLVRRVSERINPDDLIIMVANTHRIGQPALGREPEIIAQQHSKNSLIVIHYPT
;
A
#
# COMPACT_ATOMS: atom_id res chain seq x y z
N MET A 1 -31.38 9.94 55.20
CA MET A 1 -30.00 10.46 55.04
C MET A 1 -28.93 9.38 54.87
N SER A 2 -29.14 8.11 55.27
CA SER A 2 -28.11 7.05 55.15
C SER A 2 -27.98 6.40 53.77
N GLN A 3 -29.07 6.21 53.01
CA GLN A 3 -29.02 5.59 51.66
C GLN A 3 -28.38 6.49 50.59
N LEU A 4 -28.65 7.81 50.63
CA LEU A 4 -28.01 8.78 49.74
C LEU A 4 -26.50 8.89 49.97
N CYS A 5 -26.06 8.74 51.23
CA CYS A 5 -24.63 8.73 51.59
C CYS A 5 -23.93 7.44 51.11
N MET A 6 -24.62 6.30 51.16
CA MET A 6 -24.08 5.02 50.69
C MET A 6 -23.99 4.94 49.15
N ILE A 7 -24.94 5.56 48.44
CA ILE A 7 -24.89 5.69 46.97
C ILE A 7 -23.78 6.67 46.55
N SER A 8 -23.55 7.76 47.27
CA SER A 8 -22.42 8.66 46.99
C SER A 8 -21.05 8.04 47.29
N LEU A 9 -20.96 7.16 48.31
CA LEU A 9 -19.74 6.41 48.63
C LEU A 9 -19.43 5.32 47.61
N LEU A 10 -20.45 4.62 47.08
CA LEU A 10 -20.28 3.65 45.99
C LEU A 10 -19.94 4.33 44.66
N ALA A 11 -20.48 5.52 44.39
CA ALA A 11 -20.13 6.32 43.22
C ALA A 11 -18.69 6.88 43.31
N GLN A 12 -18.23 7.26 44.51
CA GLN A 12 -16.83 7.67 44.75
C GLN A 12 -15.84 6.50 44.67
N ALA A 13 -16.25 5.27 45.05
CA ALA A 13 -15.43 4.07 44.94
C ALA A 13 -15.18 3.62 43.49
N SER A 14 -16.11 3.87 42.55
CA SER A 14 -15.92 3.59 41.13
C SER A 14 -14.95 4.57 40.43
N SER A 15 -14.82 5.80 40.92
CA SER A 15 -13.88 6.79 40.37
C SER A 15 -12.44 6.64 40.89
N SER A 16 -12.20 5.82 41.91
CA SER A 16 -10.86 5.57 42.48
C SER A 16 -10.13 4.35 41.90
N ALA A 17 -10.72 3.64 40.92
CA ALA A 17 -10.22 2.37 40.40
C ALA A 17 -9.58 2.43 39.00
N ALA A 18 -9.68 3.57 38.31
CA ALA A 18 -9.05 3.72 37.00
C ALA A 18 -7.53 3.73 37.14
N ILE A 19 -6.87 2.88 36.36
CA ILE A 19 -5.41 2.78 36.36
C ILE A 19 -4.87 4.00 35.61
N ARG A 20 -4.09 4.82 36.32
CA ARG A 20 -3.49 6.06 35.77
C ARG A 20 -2.00 5.97 35.52
N ASP A 21 -1.36 4.95 36.07
CA ASP A 21 0.05 4.71 35.82
C ASP A 21 0.26 4.41 34.33
N PRO A 22 1.04 5.22 33.58
CA PRO A 22 1.16 5.08 32.13
C PRO A 22 1.67 3.71 31.68
N VAL A 23 2.55 3.09 32.48
CA VAL A 23 3.11 1.76 32.17
C VAL A 23 2.04 0.69 32.33
N ALA A 24 1.25 0.74 33.39
CA ALA A 24 0.15 -0.18 33.61
C ALA A 24 -0.98 -0.01 32.57
N VAL A 25 -1.31 1.23 32.20
CA VAL A 25 -2.25 1.53 31.10
C VAL A 25 -1.75 0.90 29.80
N PHE A 26 -0.48 1.16 29.44
CA PHE A 26 0.10 0.63 28.22
C PHE A 26 0.17 -0.90 28.23
N LEU A 27 0.52 -1.52 29.36
CA LEU A 27 0.52 -2.98 29.54
C LEU A 27 -0.87 -3.57 29.29
N ILE A 28 -1.92 -2.98 29.86
CA ILE A 28 -3.30 -3.45 29.67
C ILE A 28 -3.69 -3.36 28.20
N ILE A 29 -3.37 -2.26 27.54
CA ILE A 29 -3.68 -2.08 26.13
C ILE A 29 -2.94 -3.11 25.27
N ILE A 30 -1.64 -3.32 25.48
CA ILE A 30 -0.86 -4.34 24.74
C ILE A 30 -1.38 -5.75 25.03
N ALA A 31 -1.76 -6.06 26.28
CA ALA A 31 -2.37 -7.34 26.62
C ALA A 31 -3.69 -7.54 25.89
N ILE A 32 -4.53 -6.50 25.77
CA ILE A 32 -5.75 -6.53 24.97
C ILE A 32 -5.43 -6.75 23.49
N MET A 33 -4.43 -6.04 22.95
CA MET A 33 -3.98 -6.19 21.56
C MET A 33 -3.48 -7.60 21.24
N LEU A 34 -2.87 -8.27 22.21
CA LEU A 34 -2.41 -9.66 22.06
C LEU A 34 -3.56 -10.67 22.21
N ILE A 35 -4.35 -10.56 23.27
CA ILE A 35 -5.30 -11.61 23.67
C ILE A 35 -6.59 -11.54 22.85
N MET A 36 -7.14 -10.35 22.63
CA MET A 36 -8.48 -10.22 22.05
C MET A 36 -8.57 -10.71 20.59
N PRO A 37 -7.62 -10.39 19.70
CA PRO A 37 -7.66 -10.94 18.34
C PRO A 37 -7.61 -12.46 18.33
N LEU A 38 -6.69 -13.07 19.10
CA LEU A 38 -6.54 -14.53 19.20
C LEU A 38 -7.81 -15.21 19.75
N LEU A 39 -8.44 -14.57 20.74
CA LEU A 39 -9.68 -15.07 21.34
C LEU A 39 -10.84 -15.05 20.33
N PHE A 40 -11.01 -13.96 19.59
CA PHE A 40 -12.10 -13.81 18.62
C PHE A 40 -11.89 -14.66 17.36
N GLU A 41 -10.65 -14.82 16.90
CA GLU A 41 -10.31 -15.73 15.80
C GLU A 41 -10.66 -17.18 16.16
N ARG A 42 -10.51 -17.59 17.42
CA ARG A 42 -10.98 -18.91 17.92
C ARG A 42 -12.49 -19.08 17.80
N PHE A 43 -13.27 -18.01 17.88
CA PHE A 43 -14.72 -18.00 17.65
C PHE A 43 -15.11 -17.79 16.18
N ARG A 44 -14.14 -17.78 15.25
CA ARG A 44 -14.36 -17.49 13.81
C ARG A 44 -14.94 -16.09 13.56
N LEU A 45 -14.57 -15.14 14.41
CA LEU A 45 -14.88 -13.72 14.25
C LEU A 45 -13.60 -12.92 13.95
N PRO A 46 -13.68 -11.83 13.17
CA PRO A 46 -12.50 -11.00 12.90
C PRO A 46 -11.93 -10.42 14.20
N GLY A 47 -10.63 -10.57 14.41
CA GLY A 47 -9.95 -10.13 15.65
C GLY A 47 -10.12 -8.63 15.97
N ILE A 48 -10.33 -7.80 14.95
CA ILE A 48 -10.64 -6.36 15.06
C ILE A 48 -11.91 -6.12 15.92
N ILE A 49 -12.92 -6.98 15.81
CA ILE A 49 -14.15 -6.89 16.63
C ILE A 49 -13.82 -7.03 18.12
N GLY A 50 -12.89 -7.94 18.45
CA GLY A 50 -12.44 -8.15 19.82
C GLY A 50 -11.80 -6.91 20.44
N LEU A 51 -11.04 -6.14 19.66
CA LEU A 51 -10.43 -4.88 20.11
C LEU A 51 -11.47 -3.81 20.44
N ILE A 52 -12.49 -3.67 19.60
CA ILE A 52 -13.58 -2.70 19.81
C ILE A 52 -14.38 -3.08 21.05
N LEU A 53 -14.81 -4.34 21.15
CA LEU A 53 -15.57 -4.84 22.30
C LEU A 53 -14.76 -4.76 23.60
N ALA A 54 -13.45 -5.02 23.54
CA ALA A 54 -12.58 -4.80 24.69
C ALA A 54 -12.62 -3.33 25.12
N GLY A 55 -12.49 -2.37 24.20
CA GLY A 55 -12.64 -0.95 24.49
C GLY A 55 -13.96 -0.59 25.19
N VAL A 56 -15.09 -1.18 24.76
CA VAL A 56 -16.39 -1.01 25.43
C VAL A 56 -16.37 -1.54 26.85
N VAL A 57 -15.77 -2.72 27.06
CA VAL A 57 -15.73 -3.39 28.37
C VAL A 57 -14.77 -2.70 29.33
N ILE A 58 -13.57 -2.35 28.91
CA ILE A 58 -12.53 -1.79 29.79
C ILE A 58 -12.59 -0.26 29.91
N GLY A 59 -13.26 0.39 28.97
CA GLY A 59 -13.40 1.84 28.92
C GLY A 59 -14.23 2.43 30.06
N PRO A 60 -14.36 3.77 30.08
CA PRO A 60 -14.94 4.51 31.20
C PRO A 60 -16.41 4.15 31.49
N TYR A 61 -17.16 3.71 30.48
CA TYR A 61 -18.57 3.35 30.63
C TYR A 61 -18.83 1.87 30.91
N GLY A 62 -17.81 1.01 30.77
CA GLY A 62 -17.86 -0.41 31.08
C GLY A 62 -17.44 -0.69 32.53
N LEU A 63 -16.28 -1.32 32.68
CA LEU A 63 -15.61 -1.60 33.96
C LEU A 63 -14.89 -0.37 34.53
N GLY A 64 -14.64 0.67 33.73
CA GLY A 64 -13.94 1.87 34.17
C GLY A 64 -12.46 1.63 34.51
N LEU A 65 -11.84 0.60 33.93
CA LEU A 65 -10.43 0.26 34.16
C LEU A 65 -9.50 1.30 33.54
N LEU A 66 -9.84 1.79 32.34
CA LEU A 66 -9.10 2.84 31.62
C LEU A 66 -9.99 4.07 31.39
N GLU A 67 -9.42 5.25 31.64
CA GLU A 67 -10.00 6.52 31.22
C GLU A 67 -9.60 6.84 29.77
N ARG A 68 -10.49 7.46 28.99
CA ARG A 68 -10.15 7.98 27.65
C ARG A 68 -9.51 9.36 27.79
N ASP A 69 -8.26 9.38 28.24
CA ASP A 69 -7.47 10.59 28.43
C ASP A 69 -6.92 11.14 27.09
N ARG A 70 -6.19 12.26 27.16
CA ARG A 70 -5.56 12.88 25.96
C ARG A 70 -4.60 11.92 25.25
N THR A 71 -3.98 11.00 25.97
CA THR A 71 -3.05 10.01 25.41
C THR A 71 -3.79 9.01 24.52
N MET A 72 -4.90 8.48 25.03
CA MET A 72 -5.76 7.56 24.26
C MET A 72 -6.38 8.27 23.04
N GLU A 73 -6.79 9.53 23.19
CA GLU A 73 -7.28 10.35 22.07
C GLU A 73 -6.22 10.56 21.00
N LEU A 74 -4.99 10.90 21.40
CA LEU A 74 -3.86 11.10 20.48
C LEU A 74 -3.55 9.81 19.71
N LEU A 75 -3.35 8.69 20.41
CA LEU A 75 -3.01 7.41 19.79
C LEU A 75 -4.16 6.87 18.92
N GLY A 76 -5.41 7.06 19.33
CA GLY A 76 -6.57 6.70 18.52
C GLY A 76 -6.69 7.56 17.25
N THR A 77 -6.40 8.85 17.33
CA THR A 77 -6.39 9.75 16.17
C THR A 77 -5.26 9.39 15.20
N VAL A 78 -4.07 9.08 15.73
CA VAL A 78 -2.95 8.58 14.93
C VAL A 78 -3.33 7.26 14.25
N GLY A 79 -4.01 6.35 14.95
CA GLY A 79 -4.47 5.07 14.41
C GLY A 79 -5.41 5.18 13.22
N VAL A 80 -6.42 6.07 13.28
CA VAL A 80 -7.33 6.25 12.14
C VAL A 80 -6.65 6.93 10.95
N ILE A 81 -5.72 7.88 11.20
CA ILE A 81 -4.89 8.51 10.17
C ILE A 81 -4.03 7.46 9.47
N PHE A 82 -3.35 6.59 10.24
CA PHE A 82 -2.54 5.49 9.68
C PHE A 82 -3.36 4.50 8.87
N LEU A 83 -4.55 4.12 9.37
CA LEU A 83 -5.43 3.20 8.65
C LEU A 83 -5.77 3.71 7.24
N MET A 84 -6.10 5.00 7.16
CA MET A 84 -6.49 5.65 5.90
C MET A 84 -5.28 5.89 4.99
N PHE A 85 -4.13 6.16 5.58
CA PHE A 85 -2.86 6.21 4.87
C PHE A 85 -2.46 4.87 4.24
N LEU A 86 -2.56 3.76 4.97
CA LEU A 86 -2.31 2.42 4.44
C LEU A 86 -3.25 2.12 3.25
N GLY A 87 -4.54 2.43 3.38
CA GLY A 87 -5.49 2.30 2.27
C GLY A 87 -5.10 3.13 1.05
N GLY A 88 -4.56 4.34 1.27
CA GLY A 88 -4.02 5.19 0.20
C GLY A 88 -2.74 4.60 -0.43
N LEU A 89 -1.81 4.07 0.36
CA LEU A 89 -0.55 3.46 -0.10
C LEU A 89 -0.78 2.19 -0.94
N GLU A 90 -1.81 1.42 -0.59
CA GLU A 90 -2.17 0.19 -1.29
C GLU A 90 -2.97 0.47 -2.58
N THR A 91 -3.50 1.69 -2.74
CA THR A 91 -4.21 2.16 -3.94
C THR A 91 -3.26 2.92 -4.85
N SER A 92 -3.11 2.51 -6.11
CA SER A 92 -2.38 3.33 -7.08
C SER A 92 -3.26 4.44 -7.65
N LEU A 93 -2.64 5.59 -8.00
CA LEU A 93 -3.32 6.66 -8.73
C LEU A 93 -3.92 6.16 -10.05
N ASP A 94 -3.28 5.19 -10.69
CA ASP A 94 -3.74 4.63 -11.94
C ASP A 94 -4.95 3.72 -11.73
N ASP A 95 -5.00 2.94 -10.64
CA ASP A 95 -6.19 2.15 -10.25
C ASP A 95 -7.39 3.06 -9.99
N LEU A 96 -7.17 4.18 -9.30
CA LEU A 96 -8.20 5.16 -8.99
C LEU A 96 -8.72 5.84 -10.27
N LYS A 97 -7.82 6.20 -11.20
CA LYS A 97 -8.22 6.77 -12.50
C LYS A 97 -9.01 5.78 -13.36
N ARG A 98 -8.59 4.52 -13.39
CA ARG A 98 -9.27 3.45 -14.15
C ARG A 98 -10.66 3.15 -13.61
N ASN A 99 -10.88 3.36 -12.31
CA ASN A 99 -12.17 3.12 -11.66
C ASN A 99 -12.86 4.41 -11.20
N ALA A 100 -12.48 5.56 -11.75
CA ALA A 100 -12.99 6.86 -11.31
C ALA A 100 -14.50 7.00 -11.55
N ASP A 101 -14.99 6.45 -12.65
CA ASP A 101 -16.42 6.37 -12.99
C ASP A 101 -17.19 5.54 -11.95
N LYS A 102 -16.67 4.37 -11.59
CA LYS A 102 -17.27 3.47 -10.61
C LYS A 102 -17.21 4.05 -9.20
N ALA A 103 -16.08 4.66 -8.84
CA ALA A 103 -15.89 5.38 -7.59
C ALA A 103 -16.86 6.55 -7.44
N LEU A 104 -17.08 7.32 -8.52
CA LEU A 104 -18.04 8.42 -8.52
C LEU A 104 -19.48 7.94 -8.34
N ILE A 105 -19.89 6.93 -9.11
CA ILE A 105 -21.25 6.37 -9.01
C ILE A 105 -21.48 5.78 -7.61
N PHE A 106 -20.54 4.98 -7.11
CA PHE A 106 -20.65 4.41 -5.78
C PHE A 106 -20.65 5.49 -4.70
N GLY A 107 -19.70 6.44 -4.75
CA GLY A 107 -19.60 7.55 -3.80
C GLY A 107 -20.83 8.45 -3.76
N LEU A 108 -21.47 8.69 -4.91
CA LEU A 108 -22.75 9.41 -4.98
C LEU A 108 -23.89 8.56 -4.44
N ALA A 109 -23.94 7.25 -4.73
CA ALA A 109 -24.96 6.35 -4.18
C ALA A 109 -24.87 6.26 -2.65
N THR A 110 -23.66 6.09 -2.10
CA THR A 110 -23.40 6.02 -0.66
C THR A 110 -23.53 7.36 0.05
N PHE A 111 -23.66 8.46 -0.69
CA PHE A 111 -24.02 9.76 -0.15
C PHE A 111 -25.54 10.00 -0.23
N LEU A 112 -26.12 9.93 -1.42
CA LEU A 112 -27.51 10.32 -1.69
C LEU A 112 -28.52 9.38 -1.03
N LEU A 113 -28.28 8.07 -1.03
CA LEU A 113 -29.23 7.12 -0.44
C LEU A 113 -29.30 7.23 1.09
N PRO A 114 -28.16 7.22 1.84
CA PRO A 114 -28.20 7.50 3.27
C PRO A 114 -28.73 8.89 3.61
N MET A 115 -28.43 9.90 2.79
CA MET A 115 -28.99 11.25 2.98
C MET A 115 -30.51 11.26 2.88
N GLY A 116 -31.07 10.68 1.82
CA GLY A 116 -32.51 10.67 1.58
C GLY A 116 -33.27 9.80 2.59
N ILE A 117 -32.85 8.54 2.74
CA ILE A 117 -33.48 7.58 3.65
C ILE A 117 -33.30 8.03 5.10
N GLY A 118 -32.10 8.49 5.47
CA GLY A 118 -31.81 8.99 6.80
C GLY A 118 -32.64 10.22 7.16
N THR A 119 -32.73 11.20 6.26
CA THR A 119 -33.53 12.41 6.50
C THR A 119 -35.00 12.04 6.68
N ALA A 120 -35.54 11.19 5.79
CA ALA A 120 -36.92 10.73 5.89
C ALA A 120 -37.19 9.96 7.20
N ALA A 121 -36.28 9.07 7.60
CA ALA A 121 -36.40 8.30 8.83
C ALA A 121 -36.40 9.21 10.07
N MET A 122 -35.51 10.20 10.12
CA MET A 122 -35.42 11.13 11.26
C MET A 122 -36.63 12.08 11.32
N LEU A 123 -37.12 12.57 10.18
CA LEU A 123 -38.36 13.34 10.11
C LEU A 123 -39.57 12.53 10.59
N ALA A 124 -39.64 11.24 10.22
CA ALA A 124 -40.74 10.36 10.60
C ALA A 124 -40.85 10.15 12.13
N ILE A 125 -39.74 10.25 12.86
CA ILE A 125 -39.71 10.18 14.33
C ILE A 125 -39.73 11.57 15.01
N GLY A 126 -40.01 12.64 14.26
CA GLY A 126 -40.34 13.96 14.80
C GLY A 126 -39.18 14.96 14.88
N TYR A 127 -38.03 14.69 14.25
CA TYR A 127 -36.94 15.67 14.18
C TYR A 127 -37.25 16.77 13.17
N GLY A 128 -36.70 17.96 13.40
CA GLY A 128 -36.73 19.05 12.41
C GLY A 128 -35.83 18.76 11.21
N TRP A 129 -36.02 19.53 10.13
CA TRP A 129 -35.23 19.39 8.89
C TRP A 129 -33.73 19.48 9.10
N LEU A 130 -33.26 20.50 9.83
CA LEU A 130 -31.84 20.76 9.99
C LEU A 130 -31.11 19.67 10.79
N PRO A 131 -31.63 19.22 11.96
CA PRO A 131 -31.10 18.04 12.65
C PRO A 131 -31.19 16.75 11.82
N ALA A 132 -32.30 16.52 11.10
CA ALA A 132 -32.49 15.31 10.30
C ALA A 132 -31.44 15.21 9.17
N ILE A 133 -31.18 16.31 8.46
CA ILE A 133 -30.17 16.37 7.39
C ILE A 133 -28.76 16.14 7.93
N LEU A 134 -28.42 16.73 9.08
CA LEU A 134 -27.12 16.52 9.72
C LEU A 134 -26.92 15.08 10.19
N ILE A 135 -27.96 14.47 10.76
CA ILE A 135 -27.91 13.08 11.19
C ILE A 135 -27.82 12.15 9.97
N ALA A 136 -28.52 12.46 8.88
CA ALA A 136 -28.40 11.69 7.64
C ALA A 136 -27.02 11.83 6.98
N SER A 137 -26.34 12.98 7.13
CA SER A 137 -24.94 13.12 6.70
C SER A 137 -23.99 12.26 7.53
N CYS A 138 -24.30 12.09 8.82
CA CYS A 138 -23.62 11.12 9.66
C CYS A 138 -23.76 9.72 9.04
N PHE A 139 -24.96 9.28 8.67
CA PHE A 139 -25.19 7.96 8.02
C PHE A 139 -24.48 7.80 6.67
N ALA A 140 -24.29 8.89 5.92
CA ALA A 140 -23.56 8.86 4.65
C ALA A 140 -22.06 8.62 4.85
N SER A 141 -21.44 9.28 5.84
CA SER A 141 -20.02 9.15 6.13
C SER A 141 -19.61 7.69 6.39
N HIS A 142 -18.34 7.34 6.17
CA HIS A 142 -17.83 6.04 6.60
C HIS A 142 -16.32 6.03 6.77
N THR A 143 -15.87 5.11 7.61
CA THR A 143 -14.46 4.79 7.84
C THR A 143 -14.22 3.37 7.36
N LEU A 144 -13.20 3.15 6.53
CA LEU A 144 -12.89 1.83 5.97
C LEU A 144 -12.20 0.92 6.99
N LEU A 145 -12.91 0.63 8.07
CA LEU A 145 -12.44 -0.11 9.23
C LEU A 145 -11.96 -1.52 8.89
N ALA A 146 -12.58 -2.13 7.89
CA ALA A 146 -12.31 -3.48 7.45
C ALA A 146 -11.20 -3.59 6.38
N LEU A 147 -10.47 -2.51 6.05
CA LEU A 147 -9.32 -2.61 5.13
C LEU A 147 -8.25 -3.61 5.55
N PRO A 148 -7.86 -3.71 6.84
CA PRO A 148 -6.84 -4.67 7.23
C PRO A 148 -7.30 -6.12 7.02
N VAL A 149 -8.62 -6.36 7.06
CA VAL A 149 -9.21 -7.66 6.70
C VAL A 149 -8.98 -7.96 5.22
N LEU A 150 -9.22 -6.98 4.33
CA LEU A 150 -8.98 -7.13 2.89
C LEU A 150 -7.50 -7.24 2.54
N SER A 151 -6.63 -6.57 3.30
CA SER A 151 -5.17 -6.68 3.18
C SER A 151 -4.72 -8.11 3.48
N LYS A 152 -5.20 -8.70 4.59
CA LYS A 152 -4.95 -10.12 4.91
C LYS A 152 -5.50 -11.09 3.86
N LEU A 153 -6.62 -10.75 3.22
CA LEU A 153 -7.22 -11.56 2.15
C LEU A 153 -6.55 -11.35 0.78
N GLY A 154 -5.65 -10.39 0.64
CA GLY A 154 -4.94 -10.11 -0.61
C GLY A 154 -5.81 -9.54 -1.74
N ILE A 155 -6.97 -8.94 -1.43
CA ILE A 155 -7.97 -8.51 -2.44
C ILE A 155 -8.11 -6.99 -2.58
N LEU A 156 -7.20 -6.21 -1.96
CA LEU A 156 -7.23 -4.74 -1.95
C LEU A 156 -7.21 -4.09 -3.33
N ARG A 157 -6.54 -4.72 -4.31
CA ARG A 157 -6.46 -4.22 -5.69
C ARG A 157 -7.66 -4.59 -6.57
N SER A 158 -8.65 -5.31 -6.03
CA SER A 158 -9.88 -5.58 -6.77
C SER A 158 -10.54 -4.27 -7.23
N PRO A 159 -11.08 -4.19 -8.47
CA PRO A 159 -11.85 -3.03 -8.94
C PRO A 159 -12.97 -2.63 -7.98
N THR A 160 -13.55 -3.60 -7.28
CA THR A 160 -14.58 -3.39 -6.26
C THR A 160 -14.06 -2.61 -5.06
N VAL A 161 -12.88 -2.97 -4.57
CA VAL A 161 -12.26 -2.34 -3.40
C VAL A 161 -11.75 -0.95 -3.78
N THR A 162 -11.07 -0.81 -4.91
CA THR A 162 -10.57 0.49 -5.39
C THR A 162 -11.69 1.48 -5.70
N ALA A 163 -12.82 1.03 -6.28
CA ALA A 163 -14.01 1.86 -6.43
C ALA A 163 -14.62 2.26 -5.08
N THR A 164 -14.63 1.35 -4.10
CA THR A 164 -15.12 1.64 -2.76
C THR A 164 -14.25 2.70 -2.07
N LEU A 165 -12.92 2.54 -2.10
CA LEU A 165 -11.94 3.48 -1.55
C LEU A 165 -12.09 4.88 -2.15
N GLY A 166 -12.18 4.97 -3.48
CA GLY A 166 -12.40 6.24 -4.18
C GLY A 166 -13.76 6.86 -3.85
N GLY A 167 -14.81 6.04 -3.77
CA GLY A 167 -16.16 6.48 -3.38
C GLY A 167 -16.22 7.01 -1.95
N THR A 168 -15.46 6.41 -1.01
CA THR A 168 -15.34 6.90 0.37
C THR A 168 -14.86 8.34 0.43
N LEU A 169 -13.86 8.71 -0.38
CA LEU A 169 -13.38 10.10 -0.43
C LEU A 169 -14.50 11.06 -0.83
N ILE A 170 -15.23 10.72 -1.89
CA ILE A 170 -16.32 11.54 -2.42
C ILE A 170 -17.41 11.68 -1.36
N THR A 171 -17.85 10.56 -0.77
CA THR A 171 -18.90 10.58 0.26
C THR A 171 -18.48 11.36 1.50
N ASN A 172 -17.24 11.21 1.98
CA ASN A 172 -16.79 11.91 3.19
C ASN A 172 -16.64 13.42 2.95
N VAL A 173 -16.15 13.84 1.78
CA VAL A 173 -16.14 15.27 1.40
C VAL A 173 -17.56 15.82 1.35
N LEU A 174 -18.49 15.14 0.68
CA LEU A 174 -19.88 15.58 0.59
C LEU A 174 -20.59 15.61 1.96
N ALA A 175 -20.35 14.62 2.82
CA ALA A 175 -20.91 14.58 4.18
C ALA A 175 -20.39 15.74 5.05
N LEU A 176 -19.11 16.07 4.93
CA LEU A 176 -18.49 17.21 5.60
C LEU A 176 -19.04 18.55 5.09
N LEU A 177 -19.26 18.68 3.77
CA LEU A 177 -19.94 19.85 3.21
C LEU A 177 -21.32 20.04 3.82
N VAL A 178 -22.09 18.96 3.99
CA VAL A 178 -23.41 19.04 4.64
C VAL A 178 -23.29 19.49 6.08
N LEU A 179 -22.33 18.96 6.86
CA LEU A 179 -22.10 19.42 8.23
C LEU A 179 -21.79 20.92 8.26
N ALA A 180 -20.84 21.38 7.43
CA ALA A 180 -20.47 22.79 7.38
C ALA A 180 -21.65 23.68 7.00
N VAL A 181 -22.44 23.27 6.00
CA VAL A 181 -23.65 23.98 5.57
C VAL A 181 -24.68 24.05 6.68
N VAL A 182 -24.97 22.94 7.36
CA VAL A 182 -25.95 22.91 8.46
C VAL A 182 -25.50 23.80 9.63
N VAL A 183 -24.24 23.72 10.04
CA VAL A 183 -23.69 24.55 11.11
C VAL A 183 -23.79 26.03 10.76
N LYS A 184 -23.39 26.41 9.54
CA LYS A 184 -23.47 27.80 9.06
C LYS A 184 -24.91 28.27 8.89
N ALA A 185 -25.82 27.41 8.44
CA ALA A 185 -27.24 27.71 8.31
C ALA A 185 -27.85 28.01 9.68
N ASN A 186 -27.54 27.18 10.68
CA ASN A 186 -27.98 27.36 12.07
C ASN A 186 -27.47 28.69 12.66
N GLN A 187 -26.28 29.13 12.24
CA GLN A 187 -25.69 30.41 12.64
C GLN A 187 -26.13 31.61 11.77
N GLY A 188 -26.95 31.39 10.72
CA GLY A 188 -27.38 32.44 9.79
C GLY A 188 -26.26 33.03 8.92
N SER A 189 -25.16 32.31 8.71
CA SER A 189 -23.92 32.83 8.08
C SER A 189 -23.50 32.13 6.77
N LEU A 190 -24.46 31.54 6.05
CA LEU A 190 -24.22 30.95 4.73
C LEU A 190 -24.01 32.03 3.65
N ASN A 191 -22.75 32.35 3.36
CA ASN A 191 -22.38 33.33 2.34
C ASN A 191 -21.63 32.70 1.16
N LEU A 192 -21.72 33.34 -0.01
CA LEU A 192 -20.97 32.98 -1.22
C LEU A 192 -19.45 32.86 -0.97
N GLY A 193 -18.91 33.68 -0.05
CA GLY A 193 -17.51 33.69 0.34
C GLY A 193 -17.00 32.37 0.91
N PHE A 194 -17.86 31.56 1.55
CA PHE A 194 -17.50 30.23 2.04
C PHE A 194 -17.18 29.28 0.87
N TRP A 195 -18.05 29.23 -0.14
CA TRP A 195 -17.83 28.37 -1.30
C TRP A 195 -16.66 28.82 -2.17
N LEU A 196 -16.48 30.14 -2.30
CA LEU A 196 -15.34 30.74 -3.00
C LEU A 196 -13.99 30.52 -2.30
N THR A 197 -13.99 30.17 -1.02
CA THR A 197 -12.76 29.82 -0.27
C THR A 197 -12.55 28.31 -0.23
N LEU A 198 -13.61 27.53 -0.01
CA LEU A 198 -13.52 26.08 0.15
C LEU A 198 -13.17 25.34 -1.14
N ILE A 199 -13.85 25.62 -2.25
CA ILE A 199 -13.62 24.89 -3.51
C ILE A 199 -12.17 25.12 -4.01
N PRO A 200 -11.67 26.37 -4.09
CA PRO A 200 -10.29 26.59 -4.52
C PRO A 200 -9.26 26.04 -3.53
N SER A 201 -9.49 26.14 -2.21
CA SER A 201 -8.55 25.60 -1.22
C SER A 201 -8.46 24.07 -1.30
N LEU A 202 -9.58 23.37 -1.48
CA LEU A 202 -9.60 21.92 -1.69
C LEU A 202 -8.86 21.51 -2.98
N ALA A 203 -9.08 22.25 -4.08
CA ALA A 203 -8.41 21.99 -5.36
C ALA A 203 -6.90 22.21 -5.25
N ILE A 204 -6.48 23.33 -4.66
CA ILE A 204 -5.06 23.67 -4.44
C ILE A 204 -4.41 22.64 -3.52
N PHE A 205 -5.05 22.27 -2.42
CA PHE A 205 -4.55 21.27 -1.47
C PHE A 205 -4.36 19.90 -2.13
N THR A 206 -5.37 19.44 -2.89
CA THR A 206 -5.31 18.15 -3.58
C THR A 206 -4.20 18.16 -4.63
N PHE A 207 -4.10 19.23 -5.42
CA PHE A 207 -3.03 19.38 -6.42
C PHE A 207 -1.64 19.44 -5.77
N ALA A 208 -1.47 20.27 -4.74
CA ALA A 208 -0.22 20.41 -4.02
C ALA A 208 0.23 19.10 -3.37
N THR A 209 -0.72 18.29 -2.89
CA THR A 209 -0.43 16.97 -2.32
C THR A 209 -0.02 15.97 -3.40
N LEU A 210 -0.88 15.76 -4.40
CA LEU A 210 -0.68 14.73 -5.44
C LEU A 210 0.49 15.05 -6.39
N TRP A 211 0.84 16.32 -6.55
CA TRP A 211 2.00 16.72 -7.37
C TRP A 211 3.23 17.05 -6.54
N GLY A 212 3.09 17.74 -5.40
CA GLY A 212 4.21 18.20 -4.59
C GLY A 212 4.91 17.08 -3.82
N ILE A 213 4.16 16.18 -3.18
CA ILE A 213 4.74 15.09 -2.38
C ILE A 213 5.60 14.13 -3.23
N PRO A 214 5.16 13.64 -4.42
CA PRO A 214 6.00 12.77 -5.24
C PRO A 214 7.28 13.46 -5.75
N GLN A 215 7.26 14.77 -5.97
CA GLN A 215 8.43 15.53 -6.44
C GLN A 215 9.43 15.71 -5.29
N LEU A 216 8.94 16.14 -4.12
CA LEU A 216 9.77 16.30 -2.93
C LEU A 216 10.33 14.96 -2.46
N GLY A 217 9.52 13.91 -2.51
CA GLY A 217 9.92 12.54 -2.22
C GLY A 217 11.03 12.07 -3.14
N ARG A 218 10.88 12.15 -4.47
CA ARG A 218 11.95 11.77 -5.40
C ARG A 218 13.26 12.52 -5.12
N TRP A 219 13.20 13.81 -4.83
CA TRP A 219 14.39 14.56 -4.43
C TRP A 219 15.01 14.03 -3.12
N PHE A 220 14.18 13.75 -2.13
CA PHE A 220 14.61 13.23 -0.84
C PHE A 220 15.23 11.84 -0.95
N PHE A 221 14.54 10.87 -1.57
CA PHE A 221 15.02 9.50 -1.77
C PHE A 221 16.30 9.45 -2.62
N ARG A 222 16.45 10.34 -3.62
CA ARG A 222 17.72 10.44 -4.37
C ARG A 222 18.90 10.90 -3.52
N LYS A 223 18.67 11.77 -2.53
CA LYS A 223 19.74 12.38 -1.73
C LYS A 223 20.01 11.60 -0.43
N PHE A 224 18.99 10.99 0.15
CA PHE A 224 19.01 10.38 1.48
C PHE A 224 18.47 8.95 1.53
N GLY A 225 18.04 8.37 0.40
CA GLY A 225 17.45 7.02 0.32
C GLY A 225 18.42 5.86 0.50
N HIS A 226 19.54 6.11 1.18
CA HIS A 226 20.44 5.06 1.68
C HIS A 226 20.27 4.84 3.19
N ASN A 227 19.39 5.62 3.84
CA ASN A 227 19.09 5.52 5.27
C ASN A 227 17.60 5.23 5.48
N GLU A 228 17.27 3.97 5.78
CA GLU A 228 15.90 3.49 6.00
C GLU A 228 15.15 4.28 7.09
N GLU A 229 15.84 4.71 8.15
CA GLU A 229 15.21 5.50 9.23
C GLU A 229 14.75 6.87 8.72
N ALA A 230 15.55 7.48 7.85
CA ALA A 230 15.24 8.77 7.23
C ALA A 230 14.07 8.65 6.26
N GLU A 231 14.00 7.56 5.48
CA GLU A 231 12.87 7.27 4.60
C GLU A 231 11.57 7.09 5.38
N PHE A 232 11.58 6.25 6.42
CA PHE A 232 10.43 6.03 7.28
C PHE A 232 9.95 7.34 7.92
N THR A 233 10.88 8.13 8.45
CA THR A 233 10.58 9.43 9.07
C THR A 233 10.03 10.43 8.06
N PHE A 234 10.55 10.45 6.83
CA PHE A 234 10.03 11.29 5.75
C PHE A 234 8.57 10.94 5.42
N VAL A 235 8.27 9.65 5.27
CA VAL A 235 6.91 9.18 4.97
C VAL A 235 5.94 9.58 6.08
N LEU A 236 6.34 9.38 7.33
CA LEU A 236 5.52 9.76 8.49
C LEU A 236 5.30 11.27 8.59
N THR A 237 6.34 12.05 8.29
CA THR A 237 6.27 13.51 8.25
C THR A 237 5.32 13.98 7.16
N ALA A 238 5.43 13.44 5.95
CA ALA A 238 4.55 13.75 4.83
C ALA A 238 3.08 13.41 5.16
N LEU A 239 2.83 12.23 5.74
CA LEU A 239 1.51 11.81 6.21
C LEU A 239 0.89 12.85 7.15
N PHE A 240 1.57 13.20 8.25
CA PHE A 240 1.00 14.09 9.25
C PHE A 240 0.93 15.54 8.78
N VAL A 241 1.86 16.02 7.95
CA VAL A 241 1.79 17.36 7.37
C VAL A 241 0.56 17.49 6.48
N VAL A 242 0.34 16.54 5.57
CA VAL A 242 -0.83 16.57 4.67
C VAL A 242 -2.13 16.40 5.46
N SER A 243 -2.17 15.47 6.41
CA SER A 243 -3.34 15.23 7.28
C SER A 243 -3.68 16.47 8.12
N TYR A 244 -2.68 17.14 8.70
CA TYR A 244 -2.89 18.38 9.45
C TYR A 244 -3.35 19.56 8.57
N LEU A 245 -2.76 19.70 7.38
CA LEU A 245 -3.15 20.75 6.43
C LEU A 245 -4.58 20.56 5.91
N ALA A 246 -5.05 19.32 5.77
CA ALA A 246 -6.46 19.04 5.45
C ALA A 246 -7.39 19.71 6.49
N GLY A 247 -7.10 19.54 7.78
CA GLY A 247 -7.87 20.17 8.86
C GLY A 247 -7.91 21.71 8.79
N ARG A 248 -6.87 22.34 8.24
CA ARG A 248 -6.79 23.80 8.09
C ARG A 248 -7.66 24.35 6.97
N ILE A 249 -8.03 23.53 6.00
CA ILE A 249 -8.95 23.89 4.90
C ILE A 249 -10.36 23.32 5.12
N GLU A 250 -10.70 23.02 6.38
CA GLU A 250 -11.99 22.44 6.77
C GLU A 250 -12.28 21.07 6.12
N VAL A 251 -11.22 20.34 5.74
CA VAL A 251 -11.28 18.95 5.28
C VAL A 251 -10.87 18.03 6.42
N GLU A 252 -11.45 16.84 6.48
CA GLU A 252 -11.14 15.90 7.54
C GLU A 252 -9.69 15.37 7.45
N PRO A 253 -8.93 15.27 8.56
CA PRO A 253 -7.54 14.78 8.55
C PRO A 253 -7.38 13.39 7.91
N ILE A 254 -8.39 12.55 8.02
CA ILE A 254 -8.47 11.21 7.41
C ILE A 254 -8.39 11.27 5.88
N VAL A 255 -9.03 12.25 5.24
CA VAL A 255 -8.98 12.45 3.79
C VAL A 255 -7.58 12.87 3.36
N GLY A 256 -6.94 13.76 4.13
CA GLY A 256 -5.54 14.14 3.92
C GLY A 256 -4.59 12.94 4.05
N ALA A 257 -4.82 12.06 5.03
CA ALA A 257 -4.03 10.85 5.22
C ALA A 257 -4.11 9.90 4.03
N PHE A 258 -5.31 9.68 3.49
CA PHE A 258 -5.49 8.88 2.27
C PHE A 258 -4.78 9.51 1.07
N LEU A 259 -4.94 10.82 0.84
CA LEU A 259 -4.26 11.53 -0.25
C LEU A 259 -2.73 11.49 -0.13
N ALA A 260 -2.20 11.57 1.10
CA ALA A 260 -0.77 11.39 1.35
C ALA A 260 -0.31 9.98 0.97
N GLY A 261 -1.10 8.96 1.32
CA GLY A 261 -0.86 7.57 0.93
C GLY A 261 -0.75 7.44 -0.57
N VAL A 262 -1.79 7.87 -1.29
CA VAL A 262 -1.84 7.84 -2.76
C VAL A 262 -0.69 8.60 -3.41
N ALA A 263 -0.28 9.74 -2.83
CA ALA A 263 0.83 10.54 -3.35
C ALA A 263 2.20 9.88 -3.11
N ILE A 264 2.36 9.10 -2.03
CA ILE A 264 3.59 8.37 -1.71
C ILE A 264 3.65 7.02 -2.42
N THR A 265 2.51 6.43 -2.79
CA THR A 265 2.42 5.12 -3.47
C THR A 265 3.47 4.91 -4.57
N PRO A 266 3.74 5.85 -5.49
CA PRO A 266 4.73 5.65 -6.56
C PRO A 266 6.19 5.59 -6.10
N LEU A 267 6.49 6.01 -4.86
CA LEU A 267 7.85 6.08 -4.32
C LEU A 267 8.26 4.82 -3.54
N ILE A 268 7.30 3.99 -3.16
CA ILE A 268 7.53 2.84 -2.28
C ILE A 268 7.03 1.57 -2.97
N PRO A 269 7.94 0.70 -3.48
CA PRO A 269 7.56 -0.60 -4.01
C PRO A 269 6.84 -1.45 -2.97
N GLN A 270 5.90 -2.28 -3.41
CA GLN A 270 5.05 -3.08 -2.52
C GLN A 270 5.86 -4.05 -1.66
N PHE A 271 6.94 -4.59 -2.21
CA PHE A 271 7.80 -5.56 -1.55
C PHE A 271 9.03 -4.97 -0.87
N SER A 272 9.12 -3.64 -0.76
CA SER A 272 10.24 -2.99 -0.08
C SER A 272 10.22 -3.21 1.45
N PRO A 273 11.39 -3.21 2.12
CA PRO A 273 11.48 -3.20 3.58
C PRO A 273 10.69 -2.03 4.20
N LEU A 274 10.73 -0.86 3.56
CA LEU A 274 10.02 0.34 4.01
C LEU A 274 8.50 0.11 4.07
N MET A 275 7.90 -0.48 3.02
CA MET A 275 6.48 -0.82 3.00
C MET A 275 6.12 -1.76 4.15
N ASN A 276 6.92 -2.80 4.36
CA ASN A 276 6.69 -3.76 5.45
C ASN A 276 6.74 -3.08 6.83
N ARG A 277 7.72 -2.21 7.08
CA ARG A 277 7.82 -1.45 8.34
C ARG A 277 6.59 -0.55 8.56
N ILE A 278 6.14 0.16 7.52
CA ILE A 278 4.94 1.00 7.58
C ILE A 278 3.69 0.17 7.91
N GLN A 279 3.48 -0.93 7.20
CA GLN A 279 2.34 -1.82 7.41
C GLN A 279 2.38 -2.46 8.80
N PHE A 280 3.55 -2.92 9.24
CA PHE A 280 3.74 -3.53 10.55
C PHE A 280 3.39 -2.56 11.68
N ILE A 281 3.95 -1.34 11.66
CA ILE A 281 3.70 -0.33 12.70
C ILE A 281 2.24 0.12 12.68
N GLY A 282 1.67 0.37 11.49
CA GLY A 282 0.28 0.76 11.33
C GLY A 282 -0.68 -0.31 11.87
N ASN A 283 -0.60 -1.53 11.33
CA ASN A 283 -1.55 -2.61 11.63
C ASN A 283 -1.37 -3.22 13.02
N SER A 284 -0.16 -3.26 13.56
CA SER A 284 0.12 -3.94 14.83
C SER A 284 0.00 -3.03 16.05
N LEU A 285 0.17 -1.71 15.87
CA LEU A 285 0.21 -0.76 16.99
C LEU A 285 -0.89 0.29 16.87
N PHE A 286 -0.84 1.16 15.84
CA PHE A 286 -1.72 2.32 15.79
C PHE A 286 -3.18 1.98 15.48
N VAL A 287 -3.45 1.09 14.54
CA VAL A 287 -4.82 0.66 14.21
C VAL A 287 -5.51 0.03 15.43
N PRO A 288 -4.88 -0.88 16.20
CA PRO A 288 -5.46 -1.37 17.44
C PRO A 288 -5.76 -0.30 18.50
N PHE A 289 -4.88 0.71 18.67
CA PHE A 289 -5.17 1.85 19.58
C PHE A 289 -6.44 2.58 19.17
N PHE A 290 -6.60 2.84 17.87
CA PHE A 290 -7.83 3.44 17.34
C PHE A 290 -9.06 2.58 17.65
N LEU A 291 -9.02 1.28 17.39
CA LEU A 291 -10.15 0.37 17.60
C LEU A 291 -10.59 0.34 19.08
N ILE A 292 -9.64 0.25 20.00
CA ILE A 292 -9.92 0.29 21.44
C ILE A 292 -10.48 1.67 21.82
N SER A 293 -9.88 2.76 21.32
CA SER A 293 -10.35 4.13 21.59
C SER A 293 -11.77 4.36 21.10
N VAL A 294 -12.19 3.75 19.98
CA VAL A 294 -13.57 3.81 19.49
C VAL A 294 -14.51 3.09 20.44
N GLY A 295 -14.14 1.89 20.89
CA GLY A 295 -14.93 1.15 21.89
C GLY A 295 -15.13 1.92 23.19
N MET A 296 -14.10 2.65 23.65
CA MET A 296 -14.17 3.44 24.90
C MET A 296 -15.14 4.62 24.85
N LEU A 297 -15.61 5.03 23.67
CA LEU A 297 -16.61 6.10 23.51
C LEU A 297 -18.03 5.61 23.79
N VAL A 298 -18.25 4.30 23.76
CA VAL A 298 -19.58 3.70 23.84
C VAL A 298 -20.02 3.60 25.28
N ASP A 299 -21.20 4.13 25.58
CA ASP A 299 -21.89 3.94 26.86
C ASP A 299 -23.07 2.97 26.71
N PRO A 300 -22.91 1.67 27.05
CA PRO A 300 -23.98 0.68 26.93
C PRO A 300 -25.14 0.95 27.87
N LYS A 301 -24.93 1.60 29.02
CA LYS A 301 -25.99 1.81 30.01
C LYS A 301 -27.05 2.75 29.47
N VAL A 302 -26.63 3.73 28.69
CA VAL A 302 -27.52 4.74 28.13
C VAL A 302 -28.46 4.16 27.07
N LEU A 303 -28.06 3.09 26.38
CA LEU A 303 -28.92 2.35 25.46
C LEU A 303 -30.13 1.74 26.15
N PHE A 304 -29.97 1.24 27.39
CA PHE A 304 -31.04 0.56 28.12
C PHE A 304 -31.78 1.44 29.14
N SER A 305 -31.33 2.69 29.32
CA SER A 305 -31.87 3.58 30.36
C SER A 305 -33.19 4.25 29.97
N ASP A 306 -33.45 4.48 28.68
CA ASP A 306 -34.66 5.14 28.18
C ASP A 306 -35.23 4.39 26.96
N PRO A 307 -36.50 3.91 27.00
CA PRO A 307 -37.15 3.29 25.85
C PRO A 307 -37.13 4.15 24.57
N ARG A 308 -37.13 5.48 24.69
CA ARG A 308 -37.00 6.39 23.55
C ARG A 308 -35.61 6.33 22.91
N SER A 309 -34.57 6.14 23.72
CA SER A 309 -33.19 5.94 23.23
C SER A 309 -33.09 4.67 22.38
N LEU A 310 -33.77 3.58 22.78
CA LEU A 310 -33.82 2.34 21.99
C LEU A 310 -34.53 2.54 20.66
N LEU A 311 -35.65 3.26 20.63
CA LEU A 311 -36.37 3.58 19.40
C LEU A 311 -35.49 4.41 18.45
N ILE A 312 -34.90 5.50 18.93
CA ILE A 312 -34.04 6.37 18.13
C ILE A 312 -32.85 5.59 17.59
N SER A 313 -32.13 4.86 18.45
CA SER A 313 -30.98 4.04 18.05
C SER A 313 -31.36 2.97 17.03
N GLY A 314 -32.49 2.29 17.23
CA GLY A 314 -32.99 1.26 16.32
C GLY A 314 -33.35 1.83 14.94
N VAL A 315 -33.96 3.01 14.90
CA VAL A 315 -34.26 3.71 13.63
C VAL A 315 -32.98 4.15 12.93
N MET A 316 -32.00 4.69 13.66
CA MET A 316 -30.70 5.09 13.10
C MET A 316 -29.95 3.90 12.51
N ILE A 317 -29.80 2.81 13.26
CA ILE A 317 -29.15 1.57 12.81
C ILE A 317 -29.88 1.00 11.60
N GLY A 318 -31.20 0.89 11.67
CA GLY A 318 -32.01 0.36 10.57
C GLY A 318 -31.87 1.20 9.30
N ALA A 319 -31.97 2.52 9.41
CA ALA A 319 -31.85 3.44 8.28
C ALA A 319 -30.44 3.44 7.68
N GLU A 320 -29.40 3.47 8.50
CA GLU A 320 -28.00 3.38 8.07
C GLU A 320 -27.76 2.07 7.31
N PHE A 321 -28.06 0.92 7.91
CA PHE A 321 -27.80 -0.38 7.30
C PHE A 321 -28.60 -0.57 6.01
N ALA A 322 -29.89 -0.21 6.01
CA ALA A 322 -30.74 -0.34 4.83
C ALA A 322 -30.25 0.57 3.69
N SER A 323 -29.95 1.83 3.99
CA SER A 323 -29.49 2.78 2.98
C SER A 323 -28.12 2.43 2.41
N LYS A 324 -27.17 1.99 3.25
CA LYS A 324 -25.84 1.55 2.83
C LYS A 324 -25.88 0.25 2.05
N PHE A 325 -26.74 -0.70 2.45
CA PHE A 325 -26.93 -1.93 1.69
C PHE A 325 -27.47 -1.63 0.29
N LEU A 326 -28.49 -0.76 0.17
CA LEU A 326 -29.01 -0.34 -1.14
C LEU A 326 -27.96 0.40 -1.97
N ALA A 327 -27.15 1.25 -1.32
CA ALA A 327 -26.08 1.99 -1.97
C ALA A 327 -24.90 1.12 -2.44
N ALA A 328 -24.71 -0.06 -1.86
CA ALA A 328 -23.74 -1.04 -2.34
C ALA A 328 -24.35 -1.98 -3.39
N TRP A 329 -25.54 -2.49 -3.12
CA TRP A 329 -26.24 -3.44 -3.99
C TRP A 329 -26.61 -2.83 -5.35
N GLY A 330 -27.08 -1.57 -5.38
CA GLY A 330 -27.47 -0.87 -6.61
C GLY A 330 -26.31 -0.73 -7.61
N PRO A 331 -25.21 -0.05 -7.25
CA PRO A 331 -24.02 0.06 -8.08
C PRO A 331 -23.41 -1.31 -8.42
N ALA A 332 -23.31 -2.25 -7.48
CA ALA A 332 -22.80 -3.59 -7.79
C ALA A 332 -23.64 -4.28 -8.88
N ARG A 333 -24.98 -4.17 -8.81
CA ARG A 333 -25.88 -4.71 -9.84
C ARG A 333 -25.76 -3.99 -11.17
N PHE A 334 -25.54 -2.68 -11.15
CA PHE A 334 -25.33 -1.84 -12.34
C PHE A 334 -24.00 -2.19 -13.04
N PHE A 335 -22.93 -2.40 -12.28
CA PHE A 335 -21.62 -2.86 -12.78
C PHE A 335 -21.57 -4.35 -13.12
N LYS A 336 -22.65 -5.10 -12.86
CA LYS A 336 -22.74 -6.55 -13.03
C LYS A 336 -21.71 -7.31 -12.19
N TRP A 337 -21.34 -6.78 -11.04
CA TRP A 337 -20.48 -7.47 -10.09
C TRP A 337 -21.24 -8.57 -9.33
N PRO A 338 -20.58 -9.68 -8.98
CA PRO A 338 -21.16 -10.72 -8.15
C PRO A 338 -21.68 -10.19 -6.81
N PHE A 339 -22.59 -10.95 -6.19
CA PHE A 339 -23.15 -10.56 -4.90
C PHE A 339 -22.08 -10.43 -3.80
N ALA A 340 -21.02 -11.25 -3.85
CA ALA A 340 -19.92 -11.18 -2.89
C ALA A 340 -19.22 -9.81 -2.95
N ASP A 341 -18.92 -9.31 -4.14
CA ASP A 341 -18.34 -7.98 -4.37
C ASP A 341 -19.24 -6.88 -3.81
N GLY A 342 -20.55 -6.92 -4.10
CA GLY A 342 -21.51 -5.97 -3.53
C GLY A 342 -21.57 -6.01 -1.99
N MET A 343 -21.46 -7.19 -1.38
CA MET A 343 -21.39 -7.33 0.07
C MET A 343 -20.07 -6.83 0.65
N VAL A 344 -18.95 -6.94 -0.07
CA VAL A 344 -17.68 -6.34 0.33
C VAL A 344 -17.75 -4.82 0.28
N MET A 345 -18.37 -4.23 -0.76
CA MET A 345 -18.64 -2.79 -0.81
C MET A 345 -19.51 -2.33 0.36
N PHE A 346 -20.55 -3.10 0.69
CA PHE A 346 -21.40 -2.82 1.85
C PHE A 346 -20.61 -2.90 3.17
N GLY A 347 -19.87 -3.99 3.39
CA GLY A 347 -19.06 -4.17 4.60
C GLY A 347 -18.02 -3.07 4.78
N LEU A 348 -17.37 -2.64 3.71
CA LEU A 348 -16.41 -1.53 3.74
C LEU A 348 -17.05 -0.16 4.00
N SER A 349 -18.29 0.05 3.57
CA SER A 349 -18.94 1.37 3.63
C SER A 349 -19.91 1.55 4.79
N VAL A 350 -20.24 0.49 5.54
CA VAL A 350 -21.16 0.57 6.67
C VAL A 350 -20.50 1.14 7.93
N ALA A 351 -19.22 0.84 8.21
CA ALA A 351 -18.59 1.28 9.45
C ALA A 351 -18.47 2.81 9.56
N GLN A 352 -18.80 3.32 10.76
CA GLN A 352 -18.71 4.73 11.12
C GLN A 352 -17.87 4.90 12.37
N ALA A 353 -17.14 6.02 12.49
CA ALA A 353 -16.27 6.25 13.64
C ALA A 353 -15.99 7.76 13.83
N ALA A 354 -14.77 8.20 13.53
CA ALA A 354 -14.24 9.50 13.92
C ALA A 354 -15.04 10.68 13.34
N SER A 355 -15.35 10.65 12.04
CA SER A 355 -16.08 11.72 11.33
C SER A 355 -17.48 11.94 11.87
N THR A 356 -18.21 10.84 12.04
CA THR A 356 -19.57 10.77 12.55
C THR A 356 -19.64 11.29 13.99
N LEU A 357 -18.69 10.89 14.83
CA LEU A 357 -18.61 11.35 16.21
C LEU A 357 -18.28 12.84 16.29
N ALA A 358 -17.35 13.32 15.47
CA ALA A 358 -17.00 14.74 15.43
C ALA A 358 -18.21 15.59 15.00
N ALA A 359 -18.89 15.17 13.93
CA ALA A 359 -20.08 15.84 13.41
C ALA A 359 -21.20 15.94 14.47
N ILE A 360 -21.52 14.83 15.14
CA ILE A 360 -22.59 14.84 16.14
C ILE A 360 -22.20 15.59 17.42
N THR A 361 -20.92 15.59 17.78
CA THR A 361 -20.41 16.38 18.91
C THR A 361 -20.55 17.87 18.64
N VAL A 362 -20.18 18.32 17.43
CA VAL A 362 -20.38 19.72 17.02
C VAL A 362 -21.87 20.07 17.03
N ALA A 363 -22.72 19.20 16.48
CA ALA A 363 -24.17 19.40 16.48
C ALA A 363 -24.76 19.51 17.89
N TYR A 364 -24.27 18.71 18.83
CA TYR A 364 -24.67 18.76 20.24
C TYR A 364 -24.20 20.06 20.91
N GLN A 365 -22.97 20.50 20.65
CA GLN A 365 -22.42 21.75 21.19
C GLN A 365 -23.20 22.99 20.74
N ILE A 366 -23.67 23.02 19.49
CA ILE A 366 -24.53 24.11 18.98
C ILE A 366 -26.02 23.92 19.35
N GLN A 367 -26.34 22.95 20.22
CA GLN A 367 -27.68 22.63 20.68
C GLN A 367 -28.67 22.25 19.56
N LEU A 368 -28.16 21.77 18.42
CA LEU A 368 -28.98 21.34 17.30
C LEU A 368 -29.56 19.94 17.51
N VAL A 369 -28.84 19.08 18.26
CA VAL A 369 -29.29 17.74 18.65
C VAL A 369 -29.21 17.57 20.16
N ASP A 370 -30.02 16.68 20.70
CA ASP A 370 -30.06 16.36 22.12
C ASP A 370 -29.15 15.18 22.49
N LYS A 371 -29.03 14.89 23.79
CA LYS A 371 -28.20 13.80 24.30
C LYS A 371 -28.67 12.44 23.78
N LEU A 372 -29.98 12.22 23.65
CA LEU A 372 -30.54 10.96 23.14
C LEU A 372 -30.05 10.67 21.72
N THR A 373 -30.00 11.69 20.86
CA THR A 373 -29.47 11.57 19.50
C THR A 373 -28.00 11.17 19.49
N VAL A 374 -27.18 11.82 20.33
CA VAL A 374 -25.75 11.48 20.45
C VAL A 374 -25.58 10.01 20.84
N ASN A 375 -26.35 9.54 21.81
CA ASN A 375 -26.29 8.14 22.24
C ASN A 375 -26.75 7.17 21.14
N GLY A 376 -27.77 7.56 20.36
CA GLY A 376 -28.21 6.79 19.21
C GLY A 376 -27.14 6.65 18.15
N ILE A 377 -26.40 7.72 17.85
CA ILE A 377 -25.25 7.67 16.94
C ILE A 377 -24.13 6.80 17.51
N ILE A 378 -23.85 6.87 18.81
CA ILE A 378 -22.83 6.02 19.44
C ILE A 378 -23.20 4.53 19.32
N ALA A 379 -24.47 4.19 19.51
CA ALA A 379 -24.97 2.82 19.34
C ALA A 379 -24.89 2.35 17.88
N MET A 380 -25.22 3.24 16.96
CA MET A 380 -25.09 3.02 15.52
C MET A 380 -23.63 2.77 15.12
N ILE A 381 -22.69 3.60 15.58
CA ILE A 381 -21.24 3.42 15.41
C ILE A 381 -20.82 2.04 15.92
N LEU A 382 -21.23 1.63 17.12
CA LEU A 382 -20.89 0.31 17.65
C LEU A 382 -21.41 -0.81 16.73
N ALA A 383 -22.69 -0.75 16.34
CA ALA A 383 -23.31 -1.76 15.50
C ALA A 383 -22.61 -1.87 14.14
N SER A 384 -22.31 -0.74 13.49
CA SER A 384 -21.66 -0.71 12.19
C SER A 384 -20.18 -1.10 12.24
N CYS A 385 -19.46 -0.72 13.29
CA CYS A 385 -18.08 -1.15 13.57
C CYS A 385 -17.95 -2.66 13.76
N ILE A 386 -18.95 -3.32 14.34
CA ILE A 386 -18.97 -4.78 14.50
C ILE A 386 -19.37 -5.45 13.18
N ALA A 387 -20.41 -4.93 12.52
CA ALA A 387 -20.94 -5.52 11.29
C ALA A 387 -19.96 -5.44 10.12
N SER A 388 -19.26 -4.31 9.96
CA SER A 388 -18.34 -4.05 8.85
C SER A 388 -17.27 -5.15 8.66
N PRO A 389 -16.35 -5.39 9.61
CA PRO A 389 -15.31 -6.41 9.44
C PRO A 389 -15.89 -7.81 9.32
N TRP A 390 -17.00 -8.12 10.02
CA TRP A 390 -17.67 -9.41 9.91
C TRP A 390 -18.23 -9.69 8.50
N ILE A 391 -18.91 -8.71 7.92
CA ILE A 391 -19.44 -8.79 6.55
C ILE A 391 -18.28 -8.89 5.57
N THR A 392 -17.29 -8.01 5.69
CA THR A 392 -16.15 -7.94 4.79
C THR A 392 -15.34 -9.24 4.78
N GLU A 393 -15.08 -9.86 5.93
CA GLU A 393 -14.35 -11.13 6.00
C GLU A 393 -15.16 -12.29 5.38
N ARG A 394 -16.44 -12.38 5.75
CA ARG A 394 -17.32 -13.47 5.32
C ARG A 394 -17.53 -13.52 3.81
N TRP A 395 -17.60 -12.36 3.16
CA TRP A 395 -17.83 -12.25 1.72
C TRP A 395 -16.54 -12.05 0.94
N GLY A 396 -15.55 -11.37 1.51
CA GLY A 396 -14.22 -11.19 0.91
C GLY A 396 -13.50 -12.52 0.71
N SER A 397 -13.63 -13.47 1.65
CA SER A 397 -13.10 -14.84 1.49
C SER A 397 -13.73 -15.63 0.33
N ARG A 398 -14.85 -15.16 -0.24
CA ARG A 398 -15.51 -15.73 -1.42
C ARG A 398 -15.15 -15.02 -2.71
N MET A 399 -14.50 -13.87 -2.64
CA MET A 399 -13.94 -13.22 -3.81
C MET A 399 -12.69 -13.97 -4.24
N LYS A 400 -12.55 -14.20 -5.55
CA LYS A 400 -11.25 -14.61 -6.07
C LYS A 400 -10.29 -13.45 -5.84
N PRO A 401 -9.07 -13.68 -5.34
CA PRO A 401 -8.04 -12.65 -5.36
C PRO A 401 -8.00 -12.05 -6.76
N ALA A 402 -8.10 -10.71 -6.83
CA ALA A 402 -7.85 -10.03 -8.08
C ALA A 402 -6.50 -10.55 -8.55
N ALA A 403 -6.48 -11.18 -9.71
CA ALA A 403 -5.28 -11.78 -10.24
C ALA A 403 -4.15 -10.75 -10.13
N ILE A 404 -3.19 -10.97 -9.22
CA ILE A 404 -1.84 -10.99 -9.72
C ILE A 404 -1.98 -12.03 -10.82
N ALA A 405 -1.91 -11.62 -12.08
CA ALA A 405 -1.83 -12.54 -13.20
C ALA A 405 -0.57 -13.38 -12.97
N VAL A 406 -0.73 -14.39 -12.15
CA VAL A 406 0.02 -15.61 -12.14
C VAL A 406 -1.02 -16.54 -12.71
N ASP A 407 -0.97 -16.68 -14.03
CA ASP A 407 -1.52 -17.85 -14.68
C ASP A 407 -0.88 -19.05 -13.97
N ALA A 408 -1.61 -19.62 -13.01
CA ALA A 408 -1.16 -20.73 -12.18
C ALA A 408 -1.11 -22.06 -12.95
N GLU A 409 -1.21 -22.00 -14.28
CA GLU A 409 -1.11 -23.14 -15.16
C GLU A 409 -0.13 -22.81 -16.28
N SER A 410 1.14 -23.14 -16.00
CA SER A 410 2.32 -23.08 -16.88
C SER A 410 3.11 -21.79 -16.79
N GLU A 411 4.25 -21.79 -16.08
CA GLU A 411 5.44 -21.00 -16.46
C GLU A 411 6.62 -21.33 -15.53
N THR A 412 7.80 -21.58 -16.12
CA THR A 412 9.05 -21.94 -15.44
C THR A 412 9.43 -20.96 -14.33
N ASP A 413 9.73 -21.48 -13.14
CA ASP A 413 10.00 -20.76 -11.89
C ASP A 413 11.37 -20.03 -11.91
N LEU A 414 11.46 -19.00 -12.77
CA LEU A 414 12.70 -18.31 -13.15
C LEU A 414 13.39 -17.63 -11.96
N ALA A 415 12.65 -17.29 -10.89
CA ALA A 415 13.17 -16.59 -9.71
C ALA A 415 13.04 -17.38 -8.39
N SER A 416 12.82 -18.70 -8.46
CA SER A 416 12.79 -19.58 -7.27
C SER A 416 14.06 -19.52 -6.42
N ARG A 417 15.23 -19.38 -7.04
CA ARG A 417 16.53 -19.32 -6.37
C ARG A 417 17.41 -18.27 -7.03
N VAL A 418 17.41 -17.05 -6.49
CA VAL A 418 18.09 -15.89 -7.08
C VAL A 418 19.44 -15.67 -6.42
N LEU A 419 20.52 -15.85 -7.17
CA LEU A 419 21.88 -15.64 -6.69
C LEU A 419 22.41 -14.24 -7.01
N VAL A 420 22.92 -13.54 -5.99
CA VAL A 420 23.38 -12.15 -6.11
C VAL A 420 24.80 -12.03 -5.55
N PRO A 421 25.82 -11.82 -6.39
CA PRO A 421 27.17 -11.54 -5.92
C PRO A 421 27.23 -10.15 -5.24
N VAL A 422 27.41 -10.15 -3.91
CA VAL A 422 27.58 -8.94 -3.09
C VAL A 422 29.06 -8.62 -2.95
N ALA A 423 29.51 -7.52 -3.54
CA ALA A 423 30.93 -7.14 -3.55
C ALA A 423 31.18 -5.68 -3.17
N ASN A 424 30.16 -4.82 -3.24
CA ASN A 424 30.30 -3.40 -2.99
C ASN A 424 29.04 -2.84 -2.30
N PRO A 425 29.16 -2.42 -1.03
CA PRO A 425 28.07 -1.84 -0.25
C PRO A 425 27.32 -0.68 -0.88
N SER A 426 27.99 0.12 -1.72
CA SER A 426 27.38 1.30 -2.34
C SER A 426 26.51 0.99 -3.55
N THR A 427 26.60 -0.22 -4.12
CA THR A 427 25.85 -0.61 -5.32
C THR A 427 25.00 -1.87 -5.12
N GLU A 428 25.24 -2.62 -4.05
CA GLU A 428 24.54 -3.88 -3.76
C GLU A 428 23.09 -3.68 -3.32
N ASP A 429 22.75 -2.57 -2.68
CA ASP A 429 21.41 -2.34 -2.16
C ASP A 429 20.36 -2.42 -3.28
N ASN A 430 20.60 -1.77 -4.43
CA ASN A 430 19.73 -1.87 -5.61
C ASN A 430 19.67 -3.28 -6.23
N LEU A 431 20.78 -4.03 -6.18
CA LEU A 431 20.84 -5.41 -6.68
C LEU A 431 20.00 -6.34 -5.80
N LEU A 432 20.17 -6.21 -4.49
CA LEU A 432 19.44 -6.98 -3.48
C LEU A 432 17.96 -6.62 -3.51
N GLN A 433 17.60 -5.35 -3.68
CA GLN A 433 16.20 -4.93 -3.84
C GLN A 433 15.54 -5.52 -5.09
N LEU A 434 16.22 -5.49 -6.25
CA LEU A 434 15.71 -6.18 -7.45
C LEU A 434 15.55 -7.69 -7.19
N ALA A 435 16.53 -8.31 -6.54
CA ALA A 435 16.49 -9.72 -6.24
C ALA A 435 15.35 -10.08 -5.27
N ILE A 436 15.16 -9.30 -4.20
CA ILE A 436 14.06 -9.43 -3.24
C ILE A 436 12.72 -9.31 -3.94
N LEU A 437 12.56 -8.33 -4.84
CA LEU A 437 11.35 -8.13 -5.63
C LEU A 437 11.01 -9.38 -6.46
N LEU A 438 11.98 -9.92 -7.20
CA LEU A 438 11.79 -11.11 -8.04
C LEU A 438 11.57 -12.39 -7.22
N THR A 439 12.31 -12.55 -6.13
CA THR A 439 12.23 -13.70 -5.23
C THR A 439 10.89 -13.73 -4.48
N LYS A 440 10.41 -12.59 -4.00
CA LYS A 440 9.15 -12.53 -3.23
C LYS A 440 7.93 -12.81 -4.11
N ARG A 441 7.96 -12.41 -5.39
CA ARG A 441 6.93 -12.75 -6.38
C ARG A 441 6.83 -14.25 -6.65
N SER A 442 7.96 -14.94 -6.67
CA SER A 442 8.05 -16.40 -6.90
C SER A 442 8.01 -17.23 -5.60
N GLN A 443 7.92 -16.58 -4.43
CA GLN A 443 8.11 -17.24 -3.12
C GLN A 443 9.43 -18.01 -3.02
N GLY A 444 10.46 -17.54 -3.71
CA GLY A 444 11.76 -18.16 -3.80
C GLY A 444 12.69 -17.90 -2.60
N THR A 445 13.97 -18.22 -2.78
CA THR A 445 15.06 -17.95 -1.84
C THR A 445 16.14 -17.07 -2.48
N LEU A 446 16.54 -16.02 -1.76
CA LEU A 446 17.66 -15.16 -2.10
C LEU A 446 18.98 -15.81 -1.67
N LEU A 447 19.97 -15.83 -2.55
CA LEU A 447 21.29 -16.38 -2.32
C LEU A 447 22.36 -15.27 -2.45
N PRO A 448 22.57 -14.44 -1.40
CA PRO A 448 23.67 -13.48 -1.40
C PRO A 448 24.99 -14.24 -1.42
N LEU A 449 25.85 -13.96 -2.40
CA LEU A 449 27.12 -14.64 -2.60
C LEU A 449 28.28 -13.67 -2.41
N HIS A 450 29.29 -14.05 -1.64
CA HIS A 450 30.57 -13.36 -1.67
C HIS A 450 31.70 -14.37 -1.93
N VAL A 451 32.47 -14.14 -3.00
CA VAL A 451 33.59 -15.01 -3.40
C VAL A 451 34.90 -14.40 -2.94
N LEU A 452 35.65 -15.15 -2.13
CA LEU A 452 37.03 -14.86 -1.78
C LEU A 452 37.97 -15.58 -2.74
N VAL A 453 38.95 -14.85 -3.28
CA VAL A 453 40.01 -15.43 -4.09
C VAL A 453 41.16 -15.83 -3.17
N ALA A 454 41.51 -17.11 -3.14
CA ALA A 454 42.63 -17.60 -2.33
C ALA A 454 43.96 -17.39 -3.05
N HIS A 455 44.94 -16.77 -2.37
CA HIS A 455 46.35 -16.91 -2.74
C HIS A 455 46.97 -17.97 -1.82
N GLU A 456 47.57 -19.03 -2.38
CA GLU A 456 48.13 -20.16 -1.62
C GLU A 456 47.12 -20.89 -0.69
N GLY A 457 45.83 -20.90 -1.04
CA GLY A 457 44.80 -21.66 -0.32
C GLY A 457 44.36 -21.06 1.02
N ARG A 458 44.80 -19.85 1.40
CA ARG A 458 44.37 -19.16 2.63
C ARG A 458 43.84 -17.77 2.31
N ALA A 459 42.62 -17.47 2.79
CA ALA A 459 42.08 -16.11 2.78
C ALA A 459 42.53 -15.36 4.05
N SER A 460 42.85 -14.07 3.91
CA SER A 460 43.16 -13.20 5.06
C SER A 460 41.99 -13.14 6.05
N ALA A 461 42.29 -13.05 7.34
CA ALA A 461 41.28 -12.88 8.39
C ALA A 461 40.40 -11.64 8.14
N ALA A 462 40.99 -10.55 7.64
CA ALA A 462 40.25 -9.34 7.27
C ALA A 462 39.26 -9.59 6.12
N ALA A 463 39.65 -10.39 5.12
CA ALA A 463 38.79 -10.72 3.98
C ALA A 463 37.62 -11.62 4.40
N ARG A 464 37.85 -12.58 5.30
CA ARG A 464 36.77 -13.39 5.90
C ARG A 464 35.82 -12.54 6.74
N MET A 465 36.35 -11.61 7.54
CA MET A 465 35.53 -10.69 8.32
C MET A 465 34.65 -9.82 7.42
N GLN A 466 35.23 -9.28 6.33
CA GLN A 466 34.48 -8.52 5.34
C GLN A 466 33.41 -9.38 4.64
N GLN A 467 33.72 -10.61 4.26
CA GLN A 467 32.74 -11.56 3.71
C GLN A 467 31.56 -11.76 4.66
N THR A 468 31.82 -12.05 5.94
CA THR A 468 30.77 -12.22 6.94
C THR A 468 29.94 -10.94 7.09
N GLN A 469 30.59 -9.77 7.18
CA GLN A 469 29.88 -8.48 7.29
C GLN A 469 28.93 -8.23 6.11
N LEU A 470 29.39 -8.44 4.87
CA LEU A 470 28.57 -8.23 3.67
C LEU A 470 27.40 -9.21 3.61
N LEU A 471 27.65 -10.48 3.92
CA LEU A 471 26.60 -11.51 3.91
C LEU A 471 25.57 -11.27 5.02
N THR A 472 25.99 -10.89 6.23
CA THR A 472 25.09 -10.54 7.33
C THR A 472 24.25 -9.32 6.98
N LYS A 473 24.84 -8.27 6.38
CA LYS A 473 24.07 -7.10 5.91
C LYS A 473 23.02 -7.50 4.86
N ALA A 474 23.38 -8.34 3.89
CA ALA A 474 22.42 -8.82 2.88
C ALA A 474 21.30 -9.66 3.52
N GLU A 475 21.63 -10.46 4.54
CA GLU A 475 20.66 -11.23 5.32
C GLU A 475 19.68 -10.32 6.07
N GLU A 476 20.19 -9.28 6.74
CA GLU A 476 19.37 -8.28 7.45
C GLU A 476 18.37 -7.57 6.52
N ILE A 477 18.83 -7.15 5.32
CA ILE A 477 17.97 -6.51 4.31
C ILE A 477 16.87 -7.48 3.84
N ALA A 478 17.21 -8.75 3.58
CA ALA A 478 16.26 -9.76 3.13
C ALA A 478 15.22 -10.11 4.21
N HIS A 479 15.64 -10.26 5.47
CA HIS A 479 14.75 -10.50 6.60
C HIS A 479 13.82 -9.30 6.85
N ALA A 480 14.31 -8.07 6.70
CA ALA A 480 13.48 -6.86 6.81
C ALA A 480 12.38 -6.81 5.72
N ALA A 481 12.63 -7.40 4.55
CA ALA A 481 11.65 -7.58 3.48
C ALA A 481 10.77 -8.84 3.62
N VAL A 482 10.99 -9.68 4.64
CA VAL A 482 10.32 -10.99 4.82
C VAL A 482 10.56 -11.93 3.62
N THR A 483 11.81 -12.02 3.19
CA THR A 483 12.24 -12.88 2.08
C THR A 483 13.16 -13.98 2.60
N SER A 484 12.95 -15.23 2.15
CA SER A 484 13.84 -16.34 2.48
C SER A 484 15.24 -16.06 1.95
N VAL A 485 16.26 -16.23 2.80
CA VAL A 485 17.64 -15.91 2.46
C VAL A 485 18.59 -17.01 2.93
N GLN A 486 19.55 -17.37 2.09
CA GLN A 486 20.61 -18.32 2.39
C GLN A 486 21.96 -17.70 1.96
N PRO A 487 22.73 -17.11 2.89
CA PRO A 487 24.02 -16.51 2.56
C PRO A 487 25.04 -17.58 2.13
N VAL A 488 25.74 -17.31 1.03
CA VAL A 488 26.73 -18.21 0.44
C VAL A 488 28.11 -17.56 0.53
N GLY A 489 28.93 -18.02 1.47
CA GLY A 489 30.35 -17.69 1.53
C GLY A 489 31.15 -18.69 0.70
N ARG A 490 31.90 -18.24 -0.30
CA ARG A 490 32.72 -19.13 -1.14
C ARG A 490 34.19 -18.73 -1.16
N LEU A 491 35.07 -19.73 -1.18
CA LEU A 491 36.48 -19.59 -1.50
C LEU A 491 36.73 -20.26 -2.85
N ASP A 492 37.28 -19.55 -3.83
CA ASP A 492 37.53 -20.10 -5.17
C ASP A 492 38.82 -19.55 -5.80
N SER A 493 39.22 -20.10 -6.95
CA SER A 493 40.41 -19.68 -7.70
C SER A 493 40.23 -18.34 -8.42
N SER A 494 38.99 -18.00 -8.76
CA SER A 494 38.62 -16.72 -9.37
C SER A 494 37.17 -16.38 -9.06
N ILE A 495 36.81 -15.09 -9.16
CA ILE A 495 35.48 -14.59 -8.82
C ILE A 495 34.42 -15.19 -9.75
N ASP A 496 34.68 -15.22 -11.06
CA ASP A 496 33.78 -15.75 -12.08
C ASP A 496 33.48 -17.25 -11.88
N LEU A 497 34.50 -18.08 -11.68
CA LEU A 497 34.32 -19.50 -11.40
C LEU A 497 33.57 -19.72 -10.08
N GLY A 498 33.87 -18.90 -9.07
CA GLY A 498 33.15 -18.94 -7.80
C GLY A 498 31.66 -18.63 -7.96
N ILE A 499 31.29 -17.64 -8.79
CA ILE A 499 29.88 -17.32 -9.08
C ILE A 499 29.20 -18.48 -9.81
N VAL A 500 29.80 -19.00 -10.89
CA VAL A 500 29.21 -20.08 -11.71
C VAL A 500 29.02 -21.35 -10.90
N ARG A 501 30.05 -21.77 -10.15
CA ARG A 501 29.97 -22.98 -9.32
C ARG A 501 29.00 -22.82 -8.16
N ALA A 502 28.96 -21.66 -7.50
CA ALA A 502 27.96 -21.38 -6.47
C ALA A 502 26.54 -21.45 -7.02
N ALA A 503 26.32 -20.90 -8.22
CA ALA A 503 25.03 -20.96 -8.91
C ALA A 503 24.63 -22.41 -9.22
N GLN A 504 25.55 -23.26 -9.66
CA GLN A 504 25.29 -24.69 -9.91
C GLN A 504 25.03 -25.46 -8.61
N GLU A 505 25.91 -25.32 -7.61
CA GLU A 505 25.81 -26.05 -6.33
C GLU A 505 24.56 -25.71 -5.53
N ASN A 506 24.11 -24.45 -5.63
CA ASN A 506 22.90 -23.99 -4.96
C ASN A 506 21.69 -23.99 -5.89
N GLU A 507 21.77 -24.61 -7.06
CA GLU A 507 20.66 -24.74 -8.02
C GLU A 507 19.96 -23.39 -8.30
N ALA A 508 20.75 -22.34 -8.51
CA ALA A 508 20.23 -21.02 -8.79
C ALA A 508 19.43 -21.03 -10.10
N SER A 509 18.19 -20.53 -10.05
CA SER A 509 17.33 -20.36 -11.22
C SER A 509 17.65 -19.06 -11.98
N LEU A 510 18.32 -18.11 -11.33
CA LEU A 510 18.68 -16.81 -11.87
C LEU A 510 19.90 -16.22 -11.15
N VAL A 511 20.79 -15.56 -11.90
CA VAL A 511 21.95 -14.85 -11.36
C VAL A 511 21.82 -13.36 -11.66
N ILE A 512 21.95 -12.48 -10.66
CA ILE A 512 21.93 -11.01 -10.83
C ILE A 512 23.30 -10.44 -10.52
N CYS A 513 23.95 -9.87 -11.53
CA CYS A 513 25.29 -9.28 -11.46
C CYS A 513 25.26 -7.76 -11.65
N GLY A 514 25.93 -7.02 -10.77
CA GLY A 514 26.14 -5.59 -10.94
C GLY A 514 27.16 -5.25 -12.03
N TRP A 515 26.86 -4.27 -12.88
CA TRP A 515 27.73 -3.79 -13.96
C TRP A 515 28.05 -2.30 -13.82
N LYS A 516 29.35 -1.97 -13.95
CA LYS A 516 29.85 -0.59 -13.85
C LYS A 516 29.54 0.28 -15.08
N GLY A 517 29.20 -0.32 -16.23
CA GLY A 517 28.77 0.40 -17.44
C GLY A 517 29.84 0.69 -18.49
N TYR A 518 31.09 0.26 -18.29
CA TYR A 518 32.17 0.39 -19.29
C TYR A 518 33.21 -0.73 -19.15
N SER A 519 33.80 -1.16 -20.28
CA SER A 519 34.97 -2.04 -20.31
C SER A 519 36.26 -1.21 -20.33
N THR A 520 37.07 -1.27 -19.27
CA THR A 520 38.41 -0.66 -19.28
C THR A 520 39.41 -1.70 -19.77
N TYR A 521 40.13 -1.41 -20.86
CA TYR A 521 41.14 -2.31 -21.44
C TYR A 521 42.48 -2.31 -20.70
N GLN A 522 42.61 -1.55 -19.61
CA GLN A 522 43.82 -1.53 -18.79
C GLN A 522 43.42 -1.64 -17.31
N GLU A 523 43.94 -2.72 -16.72
CA GLU A 523 43.83 -3.16 -15.33
C GLU A 523 42.47 -3.76 -14.93
N ASN A 524 42.52 -5.08 -14.74
CA ASN A 524 41.46 -5.99 -14.32
C ASN A 524 40.56 -5.37 -13.23
N PHE A 525 39.23 -5.50 -13.36
CA PHE A 525 38.42 -6.10 -12.28
C PHE A 525 36.93 -6.38 -12.62
N PHE A 526 36.27 -5.72 -13.59
CA PHE A 526 34.80 -5.96 -13.82
C PHE A 526 34.33 -6.00 -15.29
N GLY A 527 35.24 -6.20 -16.24
CA GLY A 527 34.91 -6.43 -17.66
C GLY A 527 34.98 -7.90 -18.10
N SER A 528 35.91 -8.69 -17.54
CA SER A 528 36.10 -10.11 -17.88
C SER A 528 35.27 -11.06 -17.02
N VAL A 529 35.02 -10.72 -15.75
CA VAL A 529 34.28 -11.58 -14.81
C VAL A 529 32.85 -11.79 -15.29
N ILE A 530 32.11 -10.72 -15.57
CA ILE A 530 30.71 -10.81 -16.04
C ILE A 530 30.65 -11.55 -17.37
N ASP A 531 31.57 -11.27 -18.29
CA ASP A 531 31.66 -11.96 -19.58
C ASP A 531 31.90 -13.47 -19.42
N ASN A 532 32.74 -13.88 -18.46
CA ASN A 532 33.00 -15.28 -18.16
C ASN A 532 31.80 -15.96 -17.47
N VAL A 533 31.16 -15.28 -16.53
CA VAL A 533 29.92 -15.76 -15.88
C VAL A 533 28.84 -15.97 -16.93
N VAL A 534 28.63 -15.01 -17.82
CA VAL A 534 27.68 -15.10 -18.93
C VAL A 534 27.98 -16.30 -19.83
N ARG A 535 29.25 -16.54 -20.19
CA ARG A 535 29.64 -17.65 -21.07
C ARG A 535 29.51 -19.04 -20.44
N GLN A 536 29.59 -19.15 -19.11
CA GLN A 536 29.68 -20.42 -18.40
C GLN A 536 28.48 -20.73 -17.49
N SER A 537 27.63 -19.74 -17.19
CA SER A 537 26.46 -19.91 -16.34
C SER A 537 25.46 -20.86 -17.00
N THR A 538 24.87 -21.75 -16.19
CA THR A 538 23.76 -22.63 -16.58
C THR A 538 22.39 -22.02 -16.30
N ALA A 539 22.36 -20.90 -15.58
CA ALA A 539 21.16 -20.13 -15.30
C ALA A 539 21.18 -18.80 -16.07
N PRO A 540 19.99 -18.21 -16.36
CA PRO A 540 19.90 -16.85 -16.88
C PRO A 540 20.66 -15.86 -16.00
N VAL A 541 21.31 -14.87 -16.64
CA VAL A 541 22.11 -13.84 -15.97
C VAL A 541 21.55 -12.47 -16.30
N LEU A 542 21.15 -11.74 -15.26
CA LEU A 542 20.75 -10.34 -15.30
C LEU A 542 21.95 -9.47 -14.98
N ILE A 543 22.32 -8.60 -15.90
CA ILE A 543 23.49 -7.74 -15.78
C ILE A 543 22.97 -6.32 -15.63
N THR A 544 23.07 -5.79 -14.42
CA THR A 544 22.31 -4.61 -14.01
C THR A 544 23.23 -3.47 -13.64
N ARG A 545 22.93 -2.27 -14.13
CA ARG A 545 23.59 -1.02 -13.79
C ARG A 545 22.53 -0.07 -13.25
N PHE A 546 22.53 0.14 -11.94
CA PHE A 546 21.67 1.12 -11.28
C PHE A 546 22.45 2.40 -11.03
N VAL A 547 21.99 3.50 -11.62
CA VAL A 547 22.58 4.84 -11.42
C VAL A 547 21.79 5.63 -10.37
N GLN A 548 20.53 5.26 -10.19
CA GLN A 548 19.60 5.83 -9.22
C GLN A 548 18.95 4.68 -8.44
N PRO A 549 18.43 4.95 -7.23
CA PRO A 549 17.63 3.99 -6.48
C PRO A 549 16.49 3.42 -7.35
N ILE A 550 16.32 2.10 -7.34
CA ILE A 550 15.39 1.41 -8.24
C ILE A 550 13.94 1.88 -8.04
N GLU A 551 13.59 2.36 -6.85
CA GLU A 551 12.29 2.90 -6.46
C GLU A 551 11.92 4.20 -7.18
N THR A 552 12.90 4.91 -7.75
CA THR A 552 12.66 6.17 -8.46
C THR A 552 12.29 5.97 -9.93
N THR A 553 12.25 4.73 -10.41
CA THR A 553 11.97 4.34 -11.80
C THR A 553 10.54 4.71 -12.20
N GLN A 554 10.38 5.46 -13.29
CA GLN A 554 9.04 5.83 -13.79
C GLN A 554 8.53 4.93 -14.93
N ARG A 555 9.45 4.48 -15.79
CA ARG A 555 9.13 3.63 -16.93
C ARG A 555 10.16 2.50 -17.03
N VAL A 556 9.68 1.30 -17.32
CA VAL A 556 10.51 0.18 -17.74
C VAL A 556 10.44 0.11 -19.25
N VAL A 557 11.57 0.29 -19.91
CA VAL A 557 11.67 0.34 -21.38
C VAL A 557 12.31 -0.95 -21.87
N LEU A 558 11.51 -1.89 -22.37
CA LEU A 558 11.99 -3.12 -22.98
C LEU A 558 12.31 -2.88 -24.45
N ALA A 559 13.60 -2.85 -24.80
CA ALA A 559 14.04 -2.64 -26.18
C ALA A 559 14.42 -3.97 -26.84
N ILE A 560 13.68 -4.34 -27.90
CA ILE A 560 13.88 -5.59 -28.63
C ILE A 560 14.10 -5.30 -30.12
N ALA A 561 15.15 -5.89 -30.69
CA ALA A 561 15.39 -5.87 -32.13
C ALA A 561 14.72 -7.08 -32.82
N GLU A 562 14.22 -6.90 -34.03
CA GLU A 562 13.58 -7.93 -34.86
C GLU A 562 14.41 -9.23 -34.97
N ARG A 563 15.74 -9.12 -35.03
CA ARG A 563 16.64 -10.30 -35.11
C ARG A 563 16.60 -11.20 -33.86
N GLN A 564 16.08 -10.71 -32.74
CA GLN A 564 16.10 -11.42 -31.46
C GLN A 564 14.85 -12.30 -31.25
N LEU A 565 13.81 -12.18 -32.08
CA LEU A 565 12.55 -12.93 -31.90
C LEU A 565 12.61 -14.44 -32.09
N PRO A 566 13.42 -14.98 -33.01
CA PRO A 566 13.53 -16.43 -33.15
C PRO A 566 14.09 -17.10 -31.88
N ASN A 567 14.50 -16.35 -30.87
CA ASN A 567 14.96 -16.89 -29.60
C ASN A 567 13.78 -17.49 -28.81
N PRO A 568 13.79 -18.81 -28.52
CA PRO A 568 12.74 -19.46 -27.72
C PRO A 568 12.58 -18.87 -26.31
N GLN A 569 13.58 -18.14 -25.80
CA GLN A 569 13.56 -17.51 -24.48
C GLN A 569 12.91 -16.11 -24.48
N MET A 570 12.40 -15.64 -25.60
CA MET A 570 11.79 -14.30 -25.70
C MET A 570 10.54 -14.16 -24.82
N GLU A 571 9.75 -15.23 -24.67
CA GLU A 571 8.61 -15.28 -23.77
C GLU A 571 9.03 -15.00 -22.31
N GLN A 572 10.14 -15.59 -21.87
CA GLN A 572 10.71 -15.34 -20.54
C GLN A 572 11.23 -13.91 -20.36
N VAL A 573 11.74 -13.27 -21.43
CA VAL A 573 12.13 -11.84 -21.41
C VAL A 573 10.90 -10.95 -21.17
N PHE A 574 9.79 -11.21 -21.87
CA PHE A 574 8.55 -10.47 -21.69
C PHE A 574 7.98 -10.68 -20.28
N GLN A 575 7.94 -11.93 -19.81
CA GLN A 575 7.53 -12.26 -18.44
C GLN A 575 8.35 -11.52 -17.40
N LEU A 576 9.68 -11.46 -17.55
CA LEU A 576 10.53 -10.75 -16.60
C LEU A 576 10.28 -9.22 -16.63
N ALA A 577 10.12 -8.62 -17.80
CA ALA A 577 9.80 -7.19 -17.90
C ALA A 577 8.42 -6.88 -17.30
N GLN A 578 7.44 -7.76 -17.51
CA GLN A 578 6.11 -7.71 -16.88
C GLN A 578 6.15 -8.09 -15.40
N ALA A 579 7.21 -8.74 -14.94
CA ALA A 579 7.45 -8.99 -13.53
C ALA A 579 7.97 -7.76 -12.82
N ILE A 580 8.93 -7.07 -13.45
CA ILE A 580 9.62 -5.91 -12.87
C ILE A 580 8.73 -4.65 -12.88
N ALA A 581 8.04 -4.36 -13.98
CA ALA A 581 7.35 -3.09 -14.14
C ALA A 581 6.23 -2.83 -13.10
N PRO A 582 5.29 -3.76 -12.83
CA PRO A 582 4.23 -3.55 -11.84
C PRO A 582 4.78 -3.41 -10.42
N GLU A 583 5.85 -4.12 -10.10
CA GLU A 583 6.47 -4.10 -8.78
C GLU A 583 7.19 -2.79 -8.48
N LEU A 584 7.83 -2.23 -9.52
CA LEU A 584 8.38 -0.88 -9.48
C LEU A 584 7.32 0.21 -9.66
N LYS A 585 6.04 -0.17 -9.82
CA LYS A 585 4.91 0.75 -10.13
C LYS A 585 5.22 1.65 -11.33
N ALA A 586 5.96 1.12 -12.28
CA ALA A 586 6.44 1.81 -13.46
C ALA A 586 5.65 1.35 -14.69
N LYS A 587 5.49 2.24 -15.67
CA LYS A 587 4.83 1.88 -16.94
C LYS A 587 5.76 1.03 -17.80
N LEU A 588 5.24 -0.07 -18.34
CA LEU A 588 6.00 -0.89 -19.29
C LEU A 588 5.84 -0.34 -20.72
N LEU A 589 6.95 0.08 -21.31
CA LEU A 589 7.06 0.49 -22.71
C LEU A 589 7.89 -0.55 -23.46
N VAL A 590 7.30 -1.21 -24.44
CA VAL A 590 8.00 -2.13 -25.34
C VAL A 590 8.36 -1.39 -26.61
N LEU A 591 9.65 -1.15 -26.81
CA LEU A 591 10.20 -0.59 -28.04
C LEU A 591 10.58 -1.72 -29.00
N TRP A 592 9.82 -1.80 -30.07
CA TRP A 592 10.00 -2.79 -31.13
C TRP A 592 10.77 -2.18 -32.31
N LEU A 593 11.92 -2.76 -32.67
CA LEU A 593 12.81 -2.18 -33.68
C LEU A 593 12.99 -3.09 -34.90
N SER A 594 12.52 -2.62 -36.06
CA SER A 594 12.75 -3.27 -37.36
C SER A 594 13.82 -2.57 -38.19
N ARG A 595 14.57 -3.36 -38.97
CA ARG A 595 15.61 -2.85 -39.90
C ARG A 595 15.06 -2.43 -41.27
N SER A 596 13.85 -2.84 -41.67
CA SER A 596 13.34 -2.56 -43.03
C SER A 596 11.84 -2.27 -43.05
N PRO A 597 11.39 -1.09 -43.52
CA PRO A 597 9.97 -0.76 -43.66
C PRO A 597 9.27 -1.47 -44.84
N ARG A 598 9.97 -2.33 -45.61
CA ARG A 598 9.50 -2.83 -46.92
C ARG A 598 9.19 -4.33 -47.04
N ASN A 599 9.41 -5.16 -46.03
CA ASN A 599 9.03 -6.58 -46.09
C ASN A 599 7.70 -6.82 -45.38
N SER A 600 6.73 -7.38 -46.10
CA SER A 600 5.34 -7.66 -45.70
C SER A 600 5.16 -8.85 -44.74
N SER A 601 6.24 -9.41 -44.19
CA SER A 601 6.20 -10.43 -43.15
C SER A 601 6.32 -9.80 -41.75
N PHE A 602 5.57 -8.73 -41.51
CA PHE A 602 5.40 -8.15 -40.17
C PHE A 602 4.56 -9.12 -39.33
N GLN A 603 5.20 -9.85 -38.42
CA GLN A 603 4.50 -10.39 -37.26
C GLN A 603 4.86 -9.48 -36.08
N GLU A 604 3.91 -8.64 -35.66
CA GLU A 604 3.98 -8.00 -34.35
C GLU A 604 4.21 -9.09 -33.28
N PRO A 605 4.93 -8.79 -32.18
CA PRO A 605 5.03 -9.73 -31.07
C PRO A 605 3.61 -10.19 -30.72
N PRO A 606 3.36 -11.51 -30.54
CA PRO A 606 2.02 -12.01 -30.33
C PRO A 606 1.36 -11.20 -29.21
N HIS A 607 0.21 -10.57 -29.47
CA HIS A 607 -0.51 -9.78 -28.45
C HIS A 607 -0.77 -10.58 -27.16
N LYS A 608 -0.76 -11.93 -27.24
CA LYS A 608 -0.80 -12.84 -26.10
C LYS A 608 0.36 -12.64 -25.09
N LEU A 609 1.51 -12.17 -25.54
CA LEU A 609 2.70 -11.93 -24.70
C LEU A 609 2.71 -10.55 -24.05
N LEU A 610 1.72 -9.69 -24.30
CA LEU A 610 1.67 -8.32 -23.77
C LEU A 610 0.47 -8.18 -22.82
N SER A 611 0.73 -7.81 -21.56
CA SER A 611 -0.30 -7.39 -20.63
C SER A 611 -1.07 -6.16 -21.16
N GLU A 612 -2.36 -6.01 -20.83
CA GLU A 612 -3.18 -4.83 -21.23
C GLU A 612 -2.56 -3.47 -20.86
N GLU A 613 -1.60 -3.45 -19.93
CA GLU A 613 -0.93 -2.25 -19.43
C GLU A 613 0.34 -1.86 -20.20
N ALA A 614 0.83 -2.71 -21.11
CA ALA A 614 2.07 -2.49 -21.84
C ALA A 614 1.83 -1.66 -23.09
N THR A 615 2.55 -0.54 -23.24
CA THR A 615 2.51 0.24 -24.48
C THR A 615 3.51 -0.34 -25.48
N LEU A 616 3.07 -0.71 -26.68
CA LEU A 616 3.94 -1.15 -27.77
C LEU A 616 4.19 0.00 -28.75
N GLU A 617 5.46 0.33 -28.99
CA GLU A 617 5.87 1.27 -30.04
C GLU A 617 6.75 0.57 -31.07
N SER A 618 6.29 0.54 -32.32
CA SER A 618 7.04 0.01 -33.47
C SER A 618 7.86 1.11 -34.17
N LEU A 619 9.18 0.95 -34.20
CA LEU A 619 10.14 1.90 -34.73
C LEU A 619 11.02 1.26 -35.81
N SER A 620 11.43 2.07 -36.80
CA SER A 620 12.40 1.67 -37.82
C SER A 620 13.72 2.42 -37.67
N GLY A 621 14.85 1.70 -37.74
CA GLY A 621 16.20 2.30 -37.65
C GLY A 621 17.16 1.54 -36.74
N SER A 622 18.26 2.19 -36.34
CA SER A 622 19.23 1.59 -35.41
C SER A 622 18.71 1.60 -33.97
N LEU A 623 18.88 0.47 -33.27
CA LEU A 623 18.43 0.26 -31.89
C LEU A 623 18.92 1.38 -30.97
N VAL A 624 20.24 1.60 -30.95
CA VAL A 624 20.88 2.63 -30.11
C VAL A 624 20.27 4.02 -30.35
N ARG A 625 20.12 4.45 -31.60
CA ARG A 625 19.61 5.80 -31.91
C ARG A 625 18.17 5.97 -31.46
N ARG A 626 17.31 4.99 -31.76
CA ARG A 626 15.88 5.06 -31.48
C ARG A 626 15.57 4.94 -29.99
N VAL A 627 16.28 4.06 -29.28
CA VAL A 627 16.20 3.99 -27.82
C VAL A 627 16.65 5.33 -27.23
N SER A 628 17.79 5.87 -27.66
CA SER A 628 18.29 7.19 -27.22
C SER A 628 17.32 8.36 -27.46
N GLU A 629 16.50 8.32 -28.53
CA GLU A 629 15.49 9.35 -28.84
C GLU A 629 14.22 9.24 -27.96
N ARG A 630 14.03 8.14 -27.23
CA ARG A 630 12.78 7.82 -26.50
C ARG A 630 12.95 7.67 -24.98
N ILE A 631 14.17 7.50 -24.50
CA ILE A 631 14.46 7.33 -23.07
C ILE A 631 14.54 8.68 -22.33
N ASN A 632 14.03 8.67 -21.10
CA ASN A 632 14.09 9.75 -20.13
C ASN A 632 15.08 9.40 -19.01
N PRO A 633 15.62 10.36 -18.24
CA PRO A 633 16.60 10.09 -17.19
C PRO A 633 16.16 9.12 -16.08
N ASP A 634 14.85 8.92 -15.90
CA ASP A 634 14.23 8.13 -14.83
C ASP A 634 13.73 6.76 -15.34
N ASP A 635 14.16 6.36 -16.53
CA ASP A 635 13.79 5.08 -17.15
C ASP A 635 14.79 3.97 -16.78
N LEU A 636 14.24 2.78 -16.52
CA LEU A 636 14.98 1.52 -16.45
C LEU A 636 14.90 0.83 -17.80
N ILE A 637 16.04 0.70 -18.48
CA ILE A 637 16.11 0.09 -19.80
C ILE A 637 16.36 -1.40 -19.64
N ILE A 638 15.57 -2.25 -20.29
CA ILE A 638 15.79 -3.70 -20.36
C ILE A 638 16.14 -4.07 -21.80
N MET A 639 17.24 -4.80 -21.97
CA MET A 639 17.69 -5.27 -23.28
C MET A 639 18.15 -6.72 -23.22
N VAL A 640 18.14 -7.40 -24.36
CA VAL A 640 18.61 -8.79 -24.48
C VAL A 640 20.03 -8.79 -25.05
N ALA A 641 20.93 -9.56 -24.43
CA ALA A 641 22.27 -9.77 -24.93
C ALA A 641 22.25 -10.47 -26.30
N ASN A 642 23.07 -10.02 -27.23
CA ASN A 642 23.25 -10.68 -28.53
C ASN A 642 24.31 -11.78 -28.40
N THR A 643 23.88 -13.03 -28.30
CA THR A 643 24.78 -14.17 -28.41
C THR A 643 25.21 -14.38 -29.87
N HIS A 644 26.41 -14.94 -30.06
CA HIS A 644 26.91 -15.57 -31.31
C HIS A 644 27.94 -14.82 -32.16
N ARG A 645 29.05 -14.33 -31.60
CA ARG A 645 30.36 -14.32 -32.32
C ARG A 645 31.55 -14.50 -31.37
N ILE A 646 32.42 -15.47 -31.68
CA ILE A 646 33.73 -15.62 -31.04
C ILE A 646 34.54 -14.34 -31.32
N GLY A 647 35.13 -13.74 -30.28
CA GLY A 647 35.90 -12.48 -30.37
C GLY A 647 35.10 -11.19 -30.19
N GLN A 648 33.81 -11.25 -29.83
CA GLN A 648 33.01 -10.09 -29.41
C GLN A 648 32.65 -10.16 -27.91
N PRO A 649 32.41 -9.00 -27.24
CA PRO A 649 31.90 -8.97 -25.87
C PRO A 649 30.60 -9.77 -25.77
N ALA A 650 30.43 -10.54 -24.69
CA ALA A 650 29.25 -11.41 -24.54
C ALA A 650 27.93 -10.62 -24.47
N LEU A 651 28.02 -9.39 -23.97
CA LEU A 651 26.93 -8.40 -23.90
C LEU A 651 26.59 -7.73 -25.25
N GLY A 652 27.46 -7.85 -26.26
CA GLY A 652 27.39 -7.03 -27.47
C GLY A 652 27.81 -5.56 -27.24
N ARG A 653 27.78 -4.75 -28.31
CA ARG A 653 28.18 -3.32 -28.25
C ARG A 653 27.03 -2.36 -27.96
N GLU A 654 25.79 -2.75 -28.25
CA GLU A 654 24.63 -1.86 -28.13
C GLU A 654 24.36 -1.44 -26.67
N PRO A 655 24.40 -2.34 -25.66
CA PRO A 655 24.25 -1.93 -24.26
C PRO A 655 25.35 -1.02 -23.74
N GLU A 656 26.59 -1.26 -24.16
CA GLU A 656 27.72 -0.43 -23.76
C GLU A 656 27.61 0.98 -24.33
N ILE A 657 27.21 1.12 -25.60
CA ILE A 657 27.02 2.44 -26.21
C ILE A 657 25.89 3.22 -25.51
N ILE A 658 24.77 2.57 -25.21
CA ILE A 658 23.66 3.23 -24.50
C ILE A 658 24.07 3.63 -23.09
N ALA A 659 24.75 2.75 -22.34
CA ALA A 659 25.24 3.06 -21.00
C ALA A 659 26.22 4.23 -20.97
N GLN A 660 27.07 4.36 -22.00
CA GLN A 660 28.02 5.48 -22.14
C GLN A 660 27.33 6.79 -22.53
N GLN A 661 26.42 6.75 -23.51
CA GLN A 661 25.70 7.94 -23.98
C GLN A 661 24.71 8.47 -22.94
N HIS A 662 24.09 7.57 -22.18
CA HIS A 662 23.07 7.87 -21.18
C HIS A 662 23.54 7.43 -19.80
N SER A 663 24.58 8.11 -19.32
CA SER A 663 25.23 7.77 -18.05
C SER A 663 24.32 7.86 -16.83
N LYS A 664 23.18 8.57 -16.93
CA LYS A 664 22.18 8.76 -15.85
C LYS A 664 21.10 7.67 -15.79
N ASN A 665 21.01 6.82 -16.82
CA ASN A 665 19.97 5.80 -16.94
C ASN A 665 20.39 4.48 -16.32
N SER A 666 19.44 3.83 -15.66
CA SER A 666 19.60 2.45 -15.19
C SER A 666 19.34 1.47 -16.34
N LEU A 667 20.10 0.38 -16.39
CA LEU A 667 20.09 -0.57 -17.50
C LEU A 667 20.19 -2.01 -16.98
N ILE A 668 19.37 -2.89 -17.51
CA ILE A 668 19.38 -4.34 -17.30
C ILE A 668 19.61 -5.00 -18.64
N VAL A 669 20.65 -5.84 -18.72
CA VAL A 669 20.90 -6.70 -19.87
C VAL A 669 20.64 -8.15 -19.46
N ILE A 670 19.73 -8.80 -20.17
CA ILE A 670 19.35 -10.19 -19.91
C ILE A 670 20.14 -11.09 -20.84
N HIS A 671 20.81 -12.07 -20.26
CA HIS A 671 21.42 -13.17 -21.00
C HIS A 671 20.82 -14.49 -20.55
N TYR A 672 20.49 -15.33 -21.51
CA TYR A 672 20.08 -16.71 -21.26
C TYR A 672 21.16 -17.66 -21.81
N PRO A 673 21.48 -18.72 -21.05
CA PRO A 673 22.40 -19.74 -21.53
C PRO A 673 21.82 -20.46 -22.75
N THR A 674 22.70 -20.86 -23.67
CA THR A 674 22.38 -21.57 -24.92
C THR A 674 22.40 -23.07 -24.76
#